data_AF-A0A3P9AC95-F1
#
_entry.id   AF-A0A3P9AC95-F1
#
_cell.length_a   1.000
_cell.length_b   1.000
_cell.length_c   1.000
_cell.angle_alpha   90.00
_cell.angle_beta   90.00
_cell.angle_gamma   90.00
#
_symmetry.space_group_name_H-M   'P 1'
#
loop_
_entity.id
_entity.type
_entity.pdbx_description
1 polymer ?
#
loop_
_entity_poly.entity_id
_entity_poly.type
_entity_poly.pdbx_seq_one_letter_code
_entity_poly.pdbx_strand_id
1 'polypeptide(L)'
;SRSCPHGRYFAIFLLLLVVKMSNISYHISNLLEKMTSTDKDFRFMATNDLMMELQKDSIKLDEDSEKKVVTMLLKLLEDKNGEVQNLAVKCLGPLVVKVKECQVETMVDKLCSNMMSDKEQLRDISSMGLKTVIAELPACSSGLSLTANICKKITSQLIGAIGKQQDVSVQLEALDILSDMLGRLSGTLVSFHASILTSLLPQLTSPRMAVRKRAIMALGHLVPSCSTALFTQLAEHLMAELGRAQPSSNTRTYIQCLAMVSRQGGHRVGEHLEKIIPMVVKFCSVEDDELREYCFQAFEAFIRRCPKEMSPHVPMVIKLCLKYMTYDPNYNYDVDEDQEVDESMDTEDWVDEDQESDDEYSDDDDMSWKVRRSSVKCLEAVISTRRDLLVELYGSVAPVLLARFKEREENVKADIFVAFVALLKQTRPVQGLNITASEPGDKEDPSITLLKKQVPTVVKALHKQLKEKSMKSRQGCFSLLTELAKVLPGDLGEHIPALIPGIIYSLTDKSSSSNMKIDALSFLHVLLCSHPPGVFQQHIKVFLPPVIQCVEDPFYKITSEALLVTQQMVRIMRPLEVPTSTFDVKPYVKDVFAGTLKRLKATDIDQEVKERAISCMGHIVSHLGDLLGSDLQPTLQIFLERLKNEITRLTAVKTLTLIAASALRIDLRPLLAEGIPILGSFLRKNQRALKLSTLSALNVIVLKYSDSLKPDMIESMLNELPGLIEESDMHISQMAVMLLTSLAKGCPASLVKIGNTALPGVFHLVHSPLLQGGALSAILDLLQVLVVTKTGNMGYNDLLKALMGPFHGSGKAADPTPIHRQSYYSVARCVAALSSVCPKEASGMVTSFIQEVKNPKTPEPVRILSFLSLGEVGRNMNLGGQKELKTVILEAFSSPNEEVKSAASCALGNICVGNLEEYLPFMLKEIGSQPRRQYLLLHSLKEVISACSSQSLLTHMEDIWALLFKNCECAEEGTRNVVAECLGKLTMVNPSQLLPRLKQKLSSGSPLARSTVVTAVKFTIVDQPVPIDSLLKGCIGDFLKTLQDKDPNVRRVALVMFNSAAHNKPSLIHSQLASVLPSLYKETQIRKDLIREVEMGPFKHTVDDGLDVRKAAFECMYTLLDNCLDSLDISEFLNHVEEGLKDHYDIRMLTFIMLARLSSLCPNAVVQRLDRLVEPLRATCTTRVKAGSVKQEFEKQEELRRSAMRAVAALLSISEVEKSPAMADFANQIRTNAEMASIFQSIQGDALSSTVESMDTS
;
A
#
# COMPACT_ATOMS: atom_id res chain seq x y z
N SER A 1 14.00 -60.94 -36.29
CA SER A 1 15.16 -60.88 -35.37
C SER A 1 15.59 -59.43 -35.14
N ARG A 2 14.91 -58.69 -34.26
CA ARG A 2 15.42 -57.41 -33.71
C ARG A 2 14.93 -57.29 -32.27
N SER A 3 15.85 -57.49 -31.35
CA SER A 3 15.70 -57.38 -29.89
C SER A 3 15.55 -55.91 -29.49
N CYS A 4 14.52 -55.64 -28.70
CA CYS A 4 14.12 -54.31 -28.25
C CYS A 4 15.14 -53.72 -27.25
N PRO A 5 15.57 -52.46 -27.39
CA PRO A 5 16.60 -51.83 -26.54
C PRO A 5 16.10 -51.40 -25.15
N HIS A 6 14.81 -51.51 -24.83
CA HIS A 6 14.25 -50.96 -23.57
C HIS A 6 14.64 -51.75 -22.30
N GLY A 7 14.88 -53.06 -22.38
CA GLY A 7 15.28 -53.86 -21.20
C GLY A 7 16.70 -53.60 -20.70
N ARG A 8 17.63 -53.21 -21.59
CA ARG A 8 19.02 -52.89 -21.21
C ARG A 8 19.13 -51.56 -20.48
N TYR A 9 18.33 -50.55 -20.86
CA TYR A 9 18.31 -49.28 -20.15
C TYR A 9 17.77 -49.42 -18.73
N PHE A 10 16.74 -50.24 -18.51
CA PHE A 10 16.19 -50.46 -17.17
C PHE A 10 17.16 -51.24 -16.26
N ALA A 11 17.84 -52.27 -16.79
CA ALA A 11 18.85 -53.03 -16.06
C ALA A 11 20.11 -52.20 -15.76
N ILE A 12 20.57 -51.36 -16.71
CA ILE A 12 21.69 -50.43 -16.51
C ILE A 12 21.32 -49.33 -15.50
N PHE A 13 20.09 -48.84 -15.53
CA PHE A 13 19.60 -47.86 -14.55
C PHE A 13 19.52 -48.46 -13.14
N LEU A 14 19.02 -49.69 -12.99
CA LEU A 14 19.05 -50.42 -11.71
C LEU A 14 20.47 -50.71 -11.24
N LEU A 15 21.38 -51.13 -12.13
CA LEU A 15 22.79 -51.34 -11.78
C LEU A 15 23.49 -50.05 -11.37
N LEU A 16 23.22 -48.93 -12.06
CA LEU A 16 23.74 -47.60 -11.70
C LEU A 16 23.18 -47.11 -10.37
N LEU A 17 21.93 -47.42 -10.04
CA LEU A 17 21.31 -47.10 -8.75
C LEU A 17 21.92 -47.95 -7.62
N VAL A 18 22.10 -49.25 -7.84
CA VAL A 18 22.74 -50.16 -6.88
C VAL A 18 24.21 -49.78 -6.67
N VAL A 19 24.97 -49.48 -7.74
CA VAL A 19 26.38 -49.04 -7.63
C VAL A 19 26.51 -47.66 -6.96
N LYS A 20 25.56 -46.73 -7.20
CA LYS A 20 25.51 -45.46 -6.45
C LYS A 20 25.22 -45.70 -4.96
N MET A 21 24.30 -46.59 -4.61
CA MET A 21 23.97 -46.91 -3.22
C MET A 21 25.13 -47.61 -2.50
N SER A 22 25.83 -48.54 -3.15
CA SER A 22 27.00 -49.24 -2.60
C SER A 22 28.19 -48.31 -2.30
N ASN A 23 28.44 -47.32 -3.17
CA ASN A 23 29.51 -46.35 -2.97
C ASN A 23 29.24 -45.40 -1.79
N ILE A 24 27.98 -45.07 -1.51
CA ILE A 24 27.60 -44.20 -0.39
C ILE A 24 27.79 -44.91 0.96
N SER A 25 27.43 -46.19 1.07
CA SER A 25 27.65 -46.97 2.31
C SER A 25 29.13 -47.14 2.65
N TYR A 26 29.99 -47.30 1.63
CA TYR A 26 31.44 -47.33 1.80
C TYR A 26 32.00 -45.96 2.20
N HIS A 27 31.45 -44.89 1.63
CA HIS A 27 31.85 -43.52 1.98
C HIS A 27 31.50 -43.19 3.43
N ILE A 28 30.29 -43.51 3.90
CA ILE A 28 29.87 -43.30 5.29
C ILE A 28 30.72 -44.12 6.27
N SER A 29 31.03 -45.38 5.93
CA SER A 29 31.90 -46.23 6.77
C SER A 29 33.31 -45.65 6.91
N ASN A 30 33.87 -45.12 5.81
CA ASN A 30 35.18 -44.44 5.81
C ASN A 30 35.14 -43.11 6.62
N LEU A 31 34.05 -42.34 6.52
CA LEU A 31 33.85 -41.16 7.35
C LEU A 31 33.79 -41.51 8.85
N LEU A 32 33.09 -42.59 9.22
CA LEU A 32 33.00 -43.06 10.60
C LEU A 32 34.36 -43.50 11.17
N GLU A 33 35.22 -44.11 10.37
CA GLU A 33 36.60 -44.43 10.77
C GLU A 33 37.43 -43.15 10.99
N LYS A 34 37.36 -42.20 10.05
CA LYS A 34 38.06 -40.91 10.14
C LYS A 34 37.60 -40.04 11.30
N MET A 35 36.34 -40.17 11.72
CA MET A 35 35.79 -39.53 12.93
C MET A 35 36.43 -40.03 14.23
N THR A 36 37.05 -41.21 14.23
CA THR A 36 37.77 -41.74 15.41
C THR A 36 39.27 -41.51 15.37
N SER A 37 39.78 -40.80 14.36
CA SER A 37 41.21 -40.49 14.20
C SER A 37 41.74 -39.69 15.40
N THR A 38 43.01 -39.87 15.74
CA THR A 38 43.68 -39.09 16.80
C THR A 38 43.84 -37.62 16.42
N ASP A 39 43.90 -37.33 15.12
CA ASP A 39 44.05 -35.99 14.56
C ASP A 39 42.72 -35.24 14.47
N LYS A 40 42.70 -34.01 14.99
CA LYS A 40 41.52 -33.14 15.02
C LYS A 40 41.03 -32.75 13.62
N ASP A 41 41.93 -32.57 12.65
CA ASP A 41 41.58 -32.05 11.34
C ASP A 41 40.85 -33.12 10.53
N PHE A 42 41.26 -34.39 10.68
CA PHE A 42 40.55 -35.53 10.12
C PHE A 42 39.16 -35.72 10.74
N ARG A 43 39.00 -35.51 12.05
CA ARG A 43 37.68 -35.56 12.71
C ARG A 43 36.78 -34.42 12.25
N PHE A 44 37.31 -33.20 12.14
CA PHE A 44 36.59 -32.03 11.66
C PHE A 44 36.14 -32.20 10.20
N MET A 45 37.06 -32.55 9.29
CA MET A 45 36.74 -32.76 7.87
C MET A 45 35.74 -33.89 7.69
N ALA A 46 35.91 -35.03 8.38
CA ALA A 46 34.96 -36.14 8.27
C ALA A 46 33.56 -35.76 8.75
N THR A 47 33.45 -34.94 9.81
CA THR A 47 32.17 -34.47 10.35
C THR A 47 31.51 -33.45 9.42
N ASN A 48 32.30 -32.55 8.82
CA ASN A 48 31.81 -31.58 7.83
C ASN A 48 31.34 -32.26 6.53
N ASP A 49 32.09 -33.26 6.04
CA ASP A 49 31.72 -34.04 4.86
C ASP A 49 30.43 -34.83 5.12
N LEU A 50 30.28 -35.44 6.31
CA LEU A 50 29.04 -36.09 6.71
C LEU A 50 27.86 -35.11 6.73
N MET A 51 28.06 -33.88 7.24
CA MET A 51 27.03 -32.85 7.26
C MET A 51 26.55 -32.49 5.85
N MET A 52 27.48 -32.26 4.92
CA MET A 52 27.17 -31.93 3.53
C MET A 52 26.43 -33.07 2.81
N GLU A 53 26.74 -34.32 3.16
CA GLU A 53 26.00 -35.48 2.65
C GLU A 53 24.59 -35.56 3.23
N LEU A 54 24.41 -35.38 4.54
CA LEU A 54 23.08 -35.42 5.20
C LEU A 54 22.11 -34.34 4.71
N GLN A 55 22.61 -33.21 4.22
CA GLN A 55 21.81 -32.13 3.63
C GLN A 55 21.28 -32.46 2.22
N LYS A 56 21.78 -33.50 1.55
CA LYS A 56 21.31 -33.91 0.22
C LYS A 56 20.05 -34.79 0.33
N ASP A 57 19.04 -34.50 -0.49
CA ASP A 57 17.77 -35.25 -0.46
C ASP A 57 17.83 -36.68 -1.02
N SER A 58 18.94 -37.05 -1.66
CA SER A 58 19.11 -38.34 -2.33
C SER A 58 19.55 -39.50 -1.43
N ILE A 59 19.85 -39.27 -0.15
CA ILE A 59 20.43 -40.29 0.74
C ILE A 59 19.33 -40.98 1.56
N LYS A 60 19.31 -42.31 1.51
CA LYS A 60 18.59 -43.16 2.46
C LYS A 60 19.63 -43.96 3.25
N LEU A 61 19.63 -43.81 4.56
CA LEU A 61 20.51 -44.56 5.45
C LEU A 61 19.90 -45.94 5.76
N ASP A 62 20.73 -46.97 5.77
CA ASP A 62 20.34 -48.28 6.28
C ASP A 62 20.32 -48.27 7.82
N GLU A 63 19.48 -49.10 8.44
CA GLU A 63 19.25 -49.07 9.90
C GLU A 63 20.52 -49.33 10.75
N ASP A 64 21.46 -50.12 10.25
CA ASP A 64 22.75 -50.36 10.93
C ASP A 64 23.68 -49.13 10.81
N SER A 65 23.66 -48.47 9.65
CA SER A 65 24.40 -47.23 9.41
C SER A 65 23.84 -46.07 10.22
N GLU A 66 22.52 -45.96 10.35
CA GLU A 66 21.86 -44.97 11.23
C GLU A 66 22.32 -45.11 12.67
N LYS A 67 22.28 -46.33 13.24
CA LYS A 67 22.72 -46.60 14.62
C LYS A 67 24.18 -46.22 14.85
N LYS A 68 25.05 -46.54 13.89
CA LYS A 68 26.49 -46.21 13.97
C LYS A 68 26.74 -44.71 13.86
N VAL A 69 26.08 -44.02 12.92
CA VAL A 69 26.19 -42.57 12.74
C VAL A 69 25.69 -41.81 13.98
N VAL A 70 24.53 -42.20 14.52
CA VAL A 70 23.97 -41.61 15.75
C VAL A 70 24.90 -41.81 16.94
N THR A 71 25.36 -43.04 17.16
CA THR A 71 26.27 -43.35 18.28
C THR A 71 27.60 -42.62 18.15
N MET A 72 28.12 -42.49 16.92
CA MET A 72 29.38 -41.79 16.66
C MET A 72 29.24 -40.28 16.86
N LEU A 73 28.18 -39.66 16.32
CA LEU A 73 27.92 -38.24 16.53
C LEU A 73 27.75 -37.93 18.02
N LEU A 74 26.96 -38.72 18.76
CA LEU A 74 26.81 -38.57 20.22
C LEU A 74 28.15 -38.70 20.96
N LYS A 75 29.08 -39.52 20.47
CA LYS A 75 30.44 -39.63 21.00
C LYS A 75 31.30 -38.41 20.67
N LEU A 76 31.12 -37.80 19.49
CA LEU A 76 31.82 -36.57 19.10
C LEU A 76 31.34 -35.33 19.86
N LEU A 77 30.14 -35.35 20.46
CA LEU A 77 29.77 -34.32 21.45
C LEU A 77 30.70 -34.34 22.68
N GLU A 78 31.34 -35.47 22.97
CA GLU A 78 32.32 -35.62 24.06
C GLU A 78 33.78 -35.43 23.59
N ASP A 79 34.00 -34.91 22.38
CA ASP A 79 35.36 -34.67 21.86
C ASP A 79 36.13 -33.63 22.68
N LYS A 80 37.46 -33.72 22.67
CA LYS A 80 38.34 -32.78 23.36
C LYS A 80 38.41 -31.42 22.64
N ASN A 81 38.09 -31.35 21.35
CA ASN A 81 38.12 -30.12 20.56
C ASN A 81 36.71 -29.51 20.39
N GLY A 82 36.54 -28.26 20.81
CA GLY A 82 35.29 -27.50 20.68
C GLY A 82 34.81 -27.27 19.24
N GLU A 83 35.70 -27.21 18.24
CA GLU A 83 35.30 -27.07 16.83
C GLU A 83 34.60 -28.31 16.29
N VAL A 84 35.09 -29.50 16.68
CA VAL A 84 34.49 -30.79 16.33
C VAL A 84 33.16 -30.96 17.06
N GLN A 85 33.08 -30.56 18.33
CA GLN A 85 31.83 -30.56 19.10
C GLN A 85 30.76 -29.66 18.46
N ASN A 86 31.11 -28.45 18.05
CA ASN A 86 30.19 -27.51 17.39
C ASN A 86 29.68 -28.05 16.04
N LEU A 87 30.54 -28.70 15.25
CA LEU A 87 30.13 -29.38 14.03
C LEU A 87 29.20 -30.57 14.32
N ALA A 88 29.53 -31.39 15.32
CA ALA A 88 28.70 -32.53 15.72
C ALA A 88 27.27 -32.06 16.09
N VAL A 89 27.14 -30.95 16.81
CA VAL A 89 25.84 -30.33 17.13
C VAL A 89 25.10 -29.88 15.87
N LYS A 90 25.78 -29.18 14.95
CA LYS A 90 25.17 -28.76 13.67
C LYS A 90 24.73 -29.94 12.81
N CYS A 91 25.43 -31.07 12.88
CA CYS A 91 25.05 -32.31 12.20
C CYS A 91 23.79 -32.97 12.77
N LEU A 92 23.44 -32.73 14.05
CA LEU A 92 22.23 -33.31 14.66
C LEU A 92 20.95 -32.80 13.97
N GLY A 93 20.92 -31.52 13.55
CA GLY A 93 19.76 -30.92 12.87
C GLY A 93 19.30 -31.69 11.62
N PRO A 94 20.14 -31.80 10.56
CA PRO A 94 19.77 -32.53 9.34
C PRO A 94 19.59 -34.04 9.58
N LEU A 95 20.26 -34.62 10.59
CA LEU A 95 20.13 -36.04 10.90
C LEU A 95 18.72 -36.41 11.36
N VAL A 96 18.09 -35.59 12.21
CA VAL A 96 16.76 -35.84 12.81
C VAL A 96 15.68 -36.05 11.75
N VAL A 97 15.79 -35.37 10.60
CA VAL A 97 14.82 -35.46 9.50
C VAL A 97 15.05 -36.71 8.63
N LYS A 98 16.22 -37.35 8.72
CA LYS A 98 16.64 -38.45 7.85
C LYS A 98 16.65 -39.83 8.52
N VAL A 99 16.60 -39.91 9.85
CA VAL A 99 16.63 -41.18 10.60
C VAL A 99 15.24 -41.64 11.07
N LYS A 100 15.09 -42.94 11.36
CA LYS A 100 13.86 -43.52 11.93
C LYS A 100 13.54 -43.02 13.35
N GLU A 101 12.26 -43.03 13.69
CA GLU A 101 11.70 -42.57 14.97
C GLU A 101 12.44 -43.08 16.23
N CYS A 102 12.72 -44.39 16.29
CA CYS A 102 13.41 -45.00 17.44
C CYS A 102 14.84 -44.46 17.66
N GLN A 103 15.54 -44.06 16.59
CA GLN A 103 16.88 -43.51 16.69
C GLN A 103 16.85 -42.07 17.18
N VAL A 104 15.87 -41.27 16.73
CA VAL A 104 15.65 -39.92 17.25
C VAL A 104 15.31 -39.96 18.74
N GLU A 105 14.47 -40.91 19.17
CA GLU A 105 14.15 -41.09 20.59
C GLU A 105 15.41 -41.41 21.42
N THR A 106 16.27 -42.28 20.90
CA THR A 106 17.54 -42.64 21.56
C THR A 106 18.49 -41.43 21.65
N MET A 107 18.56 -40.60 20.61
CA MET A 107 19.34 -39.36 20.61
C MET A 107 18.84 -38.39 21.69
N VAL A 108 17.53 -38.17 21.73
CA VAL A 108 16.89 -37.25 22.68
C VAL A 108 17.07 -37.74 24.12
N ASP A 109 16.89 -39.03 24.39
CA ASP A 109 17.12 -39.61 25.72
C ASP A 109 18.57 -39.43 26.19
N LYS A 110 19.53 -39.63 25.29
CA LYS A 110 20.95 -39.48 25.62
C LYS A 110 21.32 -38.02 25.84
N LEU A 111 20.82 -37.10 25.02
CA LEU A 111 21.02 -35.66 25.19
C LEU A 111 20.38 -35.14 26.49
N CYS A 112 19.17 -35.57 26.82
CA CYS A 112 18.51 -35.18 28.07
C CYS A 112 19.19 -35.79 29.31
N SER A 113 19.70 -37.02 29.22
CA SER A 113 20.51 -37.62 30.29
C SER A 113 21.83 -36.89 30.48
N ASN A 114 22.48 -36.48 29.38
CA ASN A 114 23.73 -35.73 29.41
C ASN A 114 23.55 -34.29 29.94
N MET A 115 22.36 -33.69 29.78
CA MET A 115 22.01 -32.42 30.42
C MET A 115 22.00 -32.50 31.95
N MET A 116 21.73 -33.69 32.51
CA MET A 116 21.78 -33.94 33.96
C MET A 116 23.17 -34.42 34.44
N SER A 117 24.19 -34.38 33.57
CA SER A 117 25.55 -34.84 33.89
C SER A 117 26.30 -33.81 34.73
N ASP A 118 27.18 -34.27 35.61
CA ASP A 118 28.04 -33.43 36.46
C ASP A 118 29.09 -32.63 35.66
N LYS A 119 29.33 -32.99 34.39
CA LYS A 119 30.27 -32.29 33.51
C LYS A 119 29.61 -31.07 32.84
N GLU A 120 30.10 -29.87 33.15
CA GLU A 120 29.59 -28.59 32.62
C GLU A 120 29.67 -28.50 31.09
N GLN A 121 30.84 -28.77 30.49
CA GLN A 121 31.02 -28.74 29.03
C GLN A 121 30.05 -29.69 28.29
N LEU A 122 29.75 -30.85 28.89
CA LEU A 122 28.83 -31.83 28.31
C LEU A 122 27.37 -31.37 28.42
N ARG A 123 27.03 -30.58 29.45
CA ARG A 123 25.70 -30.01 29.67
C ARG A 123 25.37 -28.94 28.63
N ASP A 124 26.29 -28.00 28.41
CA ASP A 124 26.10 -26.89 27.47
C ASP A 124 26.00 -27.38 26.02
N ILE A 125 26.87 -28.32 25.63
CA ILE A 125 26.84 -28.88 24.27
C ILE A 125 25.59 -29.75 24.04
N SER A 126 25.13 -30.48 25.07
CA SER A 126 23.91 -31.27 24.98
C SER A 126 22.65 -30.40 24.95
N SER A 127 22.65 -29.27 25.66
CA SER A 127 21.60 -28.24 25.59
C SER A 127 21.53 -27.63 24.20
N MET A 128 22.67 -27.23 23.63
CA MET A 128 22.74 -26.72 22.26
C MET A 128 22.29 -27.76 21.23
N GLY A 129 22.68 -29.03 21.44
CA GLY A 129 22.23 -30.17 20.64
C GLY A 129 20.72 -30.33 20.68
N LEU A 130 20.12 -30.32 21.87
CA LEU A 130 18.68 -30.47 22.05
C LEU A 130 17.89 -29.30 21.43
N LYS A 131 18.37 -28.06 21.58
CA LYS A 131 17.82 -26.90 20.89
C LYS A 131 17.89 -27.04 19.36
N THR A 132 19.02 -27.50 18.83
CA THR A 132 19.19 -27.74 17.39
C THR A 132 18.23 -28.82 16.88
N VAL A 133 18.01 -29.90 17.65
CA VAL A 133 17.01 -30.92 17.32
C VAL A 133 15.60 -30.33 17.31
N ILE A 134 15.22 -29.58 18.33
CA ILE A 134 13.92 -28.88 18.41
C ILE A 134 13.78 -27.85 17.26
N ALA A 135 14.88 -27.23 16.86
CA ALA A 135 14.99 -26.28 15.76
C ALA A 135 14.88 -26.94 14.36
N GLU A 136 14.88 -28.27 14.24
CA GLU A 136 14.63 -28.95 12.96
C GLU A 136 13.45 -29.94 12.96
N LEU A 137 12.71 -30.04 14.07
CA LEU A 137 11.49 -30.84 14.09
C LEU A 137 10.40 -30.25 13.17
N PRO A 138 9.75 -31.07 12.31
CA PRO A 138 8.66 -30.61 11.48
C PRO A 138 7.47 -30.11 12.32
N ALA A 139 7.04 -28.86 12.08
CA ALA A 139 5.84 -28.29 12.68
C ALA A 139 4.53 -28.73 11.98
N CYS A 140 4.63 -29.37 10.81
CA CYS A 140 3.50 -29.70 9.93
C CYS A 140 3.14 -31.20 9.90
N SER A 141 1.90 -31.47 9.47
CA SER A 141 1.10 -32.70 9.61
C SER A 141 1.71 -34.06 9.21
N SER A 142 2.85 -34.13 8.53
CA SER A 142 3.47 -35.38 8.07
C SER A 142 4.38 -36.08 9.10
N GLY A 143 4.55 -35.52 10.30
CA GLY A 143 5.38 -36.09 11.38
C GLY A 143 4.82 -35.92 12.81
N LEU A 144 3.53 -35.59 12.94
CA LEU A 144 2.92 -35.17 14.22
C LEU A 144 3.04 -36.22 15.33
N SER A 145 3.03 -37.52 14.99
CA SER A 145 3.18 -38.63 15.94
C SER A 145 4.59 -38.67 16.56
N LEU A 146 5.61 -38.52 15.71
CA LEU A 146 7.02 -38.48 16.12
C LEU A 146 7.29 -37.25 16.98
N THR A 147 6.90 -36.07 16.49
CA THR A 147 7.07 -34.80 17.21
C THR A 147 6.33 -34.83 18.55
N ALA A 148 5.11 -35.37 18.61
CA ALA A 148 4.37 -35.49 19.87
C ALA A 148 5.06 -36.44 20.86
N ASN A 149 5.54 -37.62 20.44
CA ASN A 149 6.20 -38.57 21.33
C ASN A 149 7.54 -38.03 21.87
N ILE A 150 8.34 -37.41 21.00
CA ILE A 150 9.60 -36.75 21.40
C ILE A 150 9.32 -35.60 22.37
N CYS A 151 8.38 -34.71 22.05
CA CYS A 151 8.04 -33.59 22.92
C CYS A 151 7.50 -34.05 24.27
N LYS A 152 6.67 -35.11 24.31
CA LYS A 152 6.19 -35.70 25.58
C LYS A 152 7.35 -36.16 26.46
N LYS A 153 8.32 -36.86 25.88
CA LYS A 153 9.46 -37.41 26.60
C LYS A 153 10.38 -36.31 27.14
N ILE A 154 10.74 -35.34 26.28
CA ILE A 154 11.50 -34.14 26.67
C ILE A 154 10.77 -33.40 27.79
N THR A 155 9.48 -33.09 27.61
CA THR A 155 8.69 -32.35 28.60
C THR A 155 8.66 -33.05 29.96
N SER A 156 8.49 -34.38 29.99
CA SER A 156 8.48 -35.14 31.24
C SER A 156 9.81 -35.05 32.00
N GLN A 157 10.93 -35.09 31.29
CA GLN A 157 12.27 -34.99 31.88
C GLN A 157 12.61 -33.55 32.28
N LEU A 158 12.21 -32.55 31.49
CA LEU A 158 12.35 -31.14 31.81
C LEU A 158 11.54 -30.74 33.06
N ILE A 159 10.30 -31.22 33.20
CA ILE A 159 9.49 -31.02 34.41
C ILE A 159 10.20 -31.61 35.63
N GLY A 160 10.74 -32.83 35.50
CA GLY A 160 11.53 -33.46 36.55
C GLY A 160 12.81 -32.70 36.91
N ALA A 161 13.48 -32.09 35.92
CA ALA A 161 14.68 -31.28 36.10
C ALA A 161 14.36 -29.92 36.78
N ILE A 162 13.26 -29.28 36.41
CA ILE A 162 12.79 -28.02 37.01
C ILE A 162 12.36 -28.22 38.47
N GLY A 163 11.75 -29.37 38.79
CA GLY A 163 11.32 -29.71 40.15
C GLY A 163 12.45 -30.00 41.15
N LYS A 164 13.63 -30.44 40.67
CA LYS A 164 14.81 -30.68 41.52
C LYS A 164 15.58 -29.37 41.74
N GLN A 165 15.30 -28.69 42.85
CA GLN A 165 15.81 -27.34 43.16
C GLN A 165 17.31 -27.23 43.51
N GLN A 166 18.11 -28.29 43.37
CA GLN A 166 19.50 -28.31 43.86
C GLN A 166 20.53 -27.78 42.85
N ASP A 167 20.30 -27.92 41.53
CA ASP A 167 21.25 -27.51 40.49
C ASP A 167 20.71 -26.38 39.60
N VAL A 168 21.12 -25.14 39.89
CA VAL A 168 20.60 -23.95 39.20
C VAL A 168 21.00 -23.87 37.71
N SER A 169 22.16 -24.40 37.33
CA SER A 169 22.58 -24.44 35.92
C SER A 169 21.72 -25.38 35.08
N VAL A 170 21.31 -26.53 35.63
CA VAL A 170 20.35 -27.44 34.96
C VAL A 170 18.99 -26.76 34.80
N GLN A 171 18.51 -26.07 35.84
CA GLN A 171 17.24 -25.36 35.78
C GLN A 171 17.22 -24.27 34.71
N LEU A 172 18.30 -23.50 34.58
CA LEU A 172 18.42 -22.46 33.57
C LEU A 172 18.32 -23.05 32.16
N GLU A 173 19.07 -24.10 31.87
CA GLU A 173 19.04 -24.74 30.54
C GLU A 173 17.71 -25.43 30.28
N ALA A 174 17.13 -26.11 31.27
CA ALA A 174 15.82 -26.74 31.14
C ALA A 174 14.69 -25.74 30.86
N LEU A 175 14.72 -24.55 31.50
CA LEU A 175 13.77 -23.48 31.25
C LEU A 175 13.92 -22.88 29.84
N ASP A 176 15.15 -22.80 29.33
CA ASP A 176 15.43 -22.24 28.01
C ASP A 176 14.96 -23.20 26.91
N ILE A 177 15.27 -24.49 27.03
CA ILE A 177 14.79 -25.55 26.14
C ILE A 177 13.25 -25.61 26.17
N LEU A 178 12.64 -25.51 27.36
CA LEU A 178 11.18 -25.48 27.49
C LEU A 178 10.58 -24.25 26.81
N SER A 179 11.21 -23.08 26.93
CA SER A 179 10.80 -21.85 26.25
C SER A 179 10.85 -21.98 24.73
N ASP A 180 11.94 -22.52 24.17
CA ASP A 180 12.10 -22.75 22.73
C ASP A 180 11.07 -23.76 22.20
N MET A 181 10.84 -24.84 22.95
CA MET A 181 9.87 -25.88 22.62
C MET A 181 8.43 -25.34 22.67
N LEU A 182 8.07 -24.53 23.67
CA LEU A 182 6.76 -23.88 23.75
C LEU A 182 6.58 -22.84 22.63
N GLY A 183 7.61 -22.06 22.32
CA GLY A 183 7.58 -21.06 21.25
C GLY A 183 7.22 -21.66 19.89
N ARG A 184 7.75 -22.85 19.57
CA ARG A 184 7.54 -23.50 18.27
C ARG A 184 6.42 -24.55 18.24
N LEU A 185 6.32 -25.39 19.27
CA LEU A 185 5.53 -26.64 19.27
C LEU A 185 4.38 -26.64 20.29
N SER A 186 3.94 -25.46 20.75
CA SER A 186 2.94 -25.35 21.81
C SER A 186 1.61 -26.10 21.57
N GLY A 187 1.19 -26.29 20.32
CA GLY A 187 -0.05 -27.00 19.97
C GLY A 187 -0.03 -28.51 20.25
N THR A 188 1.14 -29.16 20.25
CA THR A 188 1.25 -30.60 20.57
C THR A 188 1.33 -30.88 22.08
N LEU A 189 1.59 -29.84 22.88
CA LEU A 189 1.84 -29.92 24.32
C LEU A 189 0.61 -29.65 25.20
N VAL A 190 -0.58 -29.48 24.62
CA VAL A 190 -1.81 -29.08 25.34
C VAL A 190 -2.10 -29.95 26.57
N SER A 191 -1.88 -31.27 26.46
CA SER A 191 -2.06 -32.20 27.59
C SER A 191 -1.09 -32.00 28.77
N PHE A 192 0.05 -31.35 28.54
CA PHE A 192 1.09 -31.08 29.56
C PHE A 192 1.05 -29.63 30.05
N HIS A 193 0.26 -28.73 29.46
CA HIS A 193 0.21 -27.32 29.85
C HIS A 193 -0.10 -27.13 31.33
N ALA A 194 -1.01 -27.93 31.90
CA ALA A 194 -1.34 -27.88 33.33
C ALA A 194 -0.13 -28.25 34.22
N SER A 195 0.62 -29.30 33.84
CA SER A 195 1.80 -29.76 34.56
C SER A 195 2.98 -28.78 34.42
N ILE A 196 3.15 -28.19 33.24
CA ILE A 196 4.15 -27.16 32.96
C ILE A 196 3.85 -25.91 33.80
N LEU A 197 2.60 -25.43 33.81
CA LEU A 197 2.17 -24.28 34.59
C LEU A 197 2.45 -24.51 36.09
N THR A 198 2.05 -25.66 36.63
CA THR A 198 2.26 -26.02 38.05
C THR A 198 3.76 -26.07 38.40
N SER A 199 4.63 -26.40 37.45
CA SER A 199 6.08 -26.48 37.65
C SER A 199 6.79 -25.13 37.48
N LEU A 200 6.25 -24.23 36.66
CA LEU A 200 6.82 -22.89 36.39
C LEU A 200 6.45 -21.86 37.47
N LEU A 201 5.25 -21.93 38.05
CA LEU A 201 4.79 -20.96 39.06
C LEU A 201 5.75 -20.85 40.27
N PRO A 202 6.27 -21.95 40.85
CA PRO A 202 7.24 -21.88 41.95
C PRO A 202 8.58 -21.23 41.55
N GLN A 203 8.96 -21.30 40.27
CA GLN A 203 10.24 -20.75 39.78
C GLN A 203 10.25 -19.22 39.76
N LEU A 204 9.08 -18.58 39.77
CA LEU A 204 8.96 -17.12 39.90
C LEU A 204 9.44 -16.61 41.27
N THR A 205 9.49 -17.48 42.28
CA THR A 205 9.98 -17.16 43.64
C THR A 205 11.43 -17.62 43.87
N SER A 206 12.12 -18.09 42.82
CA SER A 206 13.51 -18.57 42.93
C SER A 206 14.46 -17.44 43.37
N PRO A 207 15.49 -17.74 44.21
CA PRO A 207 16.45 -16.74 44.68
C PRO A 207 17.32 -16.13 43.58
N ARG A 208 17.46 -16.79 42.41
CA ARG A 208 18.25 -16.28 41.28
C ARG A 208 17.38 -15.55 40.27
N MET A 209 17.71 -14.29 39.95
CA MET A 209 17.00 -13.48 38.96
C MET A 209 16.98 -14.09 37.54
N ALA A 210 18.07 -14.75 37.13
CA ALA A 210 18.16 -15.40 35.81
C ALA A 210 17.09 -16.50 35.63
N VAL A 211 16.81 -17.28 36.68
CA VAL A 211 15.78 -18.33 36.68
C VAL A 211 14.39 -17.70 36.54
N ARG A 212 14.13 -16.63 37.29
CA ARG A 212 12.87 -15.87 37.20
C ARG A 212 12.63 -15.33 35.79
N LYS A 213 13.63 -14.72 35.15
CA LYS A 213 13.51 -14.21 33.77
C LYS A 213 13.23 -15.31 32.74
N ARG A 214 13.96 -16.44 32.79
CA ARG A 214 13.71 -17.57 31.86
C ARG A 214 12.34 -18.22 32.11
N ALA A 215 11.89 -18.30 33.37
CA ALA A 215 10.54 -18.77 33.70
C ALA A 215 9.44 -17.84 33.16
N ILE A 216 9.63 -16.51 33.24
CA ILE A 216 8.72 -15.52 32.63
C ILE A 216 8.64 -15.70 31.11
N MET A 217 9.78 -15.92 30.44
CA MET A 217 9.80 -16.18 28.99
C MET A 217 9.03 -17.46 28.63
N ALA A 218 9.24 -18.55 29.37
CA ALA A 218 8.51 -19.80 29.18
C ALA A 218 6.99 -19.64 29.39
N LEU A 219 6.58 -18.91 30.44
CA LEU A 219 5.16 -18.56 30.66
C LEU A 219 4.61 -17.69 29.53
N GLY A 220 5.39 -16.72 29.03
CA GLY A 220 5.04 -15.90 27.88
C GLY A 220 4.76 -16.73 26.62
N HIS A 221 5.58 -17.75 26.33
CA HIS A 221 5.37 -18.66 25.20
C HIS A 221 4.25 -19.70 25.43
N LEU A 222 3.88 -19.95 26.69
CA LEU A 222 2.78 -20.84 27.05
C LEU A 222 1.40 -20.19 26.82
N VAL A 223 1.28 -18.89 27.11
CA VAL A 223 0.02 -18.12 27.09
C VAL A 223 -0.76 -18.19 25.76
N PRO A 224 -0.13 -18.06 24.57
CA PRO A 224 -0.85 -18.09 23.29
C PRO A 224 -1.63 -19.38 23.03
N SER A 225 -1.19 -20.50 23.60
CA SER A 225 -1.73 -21.84 23.30
C SER A 225 -2.49 -22.47 24.46
N CYS A 226 -2.63 -21.76 25.58
CA CYS A 226 -3.34 -22.22 26.77
C CYS A 226 -4.86 -22.26 26.56
N SER A 227 -5.55 -23.20 27.21
CA SER A 227 -7.02 -23.16 27.34
C SER A 227 -7.46 -21.95 28.19
N THR A 228 -8.70 -21.48 27.99
CA THR A 228 -9.26 -20.34 28.75
C THR A 228 -9.24 -20.59 30.26
N ALA A 229 -9.49 -21.83 30.69
CA ALA A 229 -9.45 -22.22 32.10
C ALA A 229 -8.04 -22.13 32.70
N LEU A 230 -7.00 -22.62 32.01
CA LEU A 230 -5.61 -22.54 32.49
C LEU A 230 -5.09 -21.10 32.52
N PHE A 231 -5.50 -20.28 31.55
CA PHE A 231 -5.17 -18.86 31.55
C PHE A 231 -5.85 -18.11 32.70
N THR A 232 -7.13 -18.41 32.98
CA THR A 232 -7.84 -17.85 34.14
C THR A 232 -7.14 -18.26 35.43
N GLN A 233 -6.72 -19.53 35.55
CA GLN A 233 -5.95 -20.01 36.70
C GLN A 233 -4.59 -19.28 36.86
N LEU A 234 -3.86 -19.04 35.76
CA LEU A 234 -2.62 -18.26 35.78
C LEU A 234 -2.88 -16.80 36.19
N ALA A 235 -3.91 -16.17 35.62
CA ALA A 235 -4.28 -14.79 35.93
C ALA A 235 -4.71 -14.65 37.40
N GLU A 236 -5.57 -15.55 37.90
CA GLU A 236 -5.99 -15.60 39.30
C GLU A 236 -4.81 -15.82 40.24
N HIS A 237 -3.88 -16.72 39.91
CA HIS A 237 -2.68 -16.95 40.69
C HIS A 237 -1.77 -15.70 40.73
N LEU A 238 -1.54 -15.05 39.58
CA LEU A 238 -0.77 -13.80 39.51
C LEU A 238 -1.44 -12.68 40.33
N MET A 239 -2.76 -12.53 40.22
CA MET A 239 -3.52 -11.54 41.00
C MET A 239 -3.50 -11.84 42.50
N ALA A 240 -3.63 -13.11 42.90
CA ALA A 240 -3.60 -13.52 44.30
C ALA A 240 -2.21 -13.30 44.93
N GLU A 241 -1.13 -13.58 44.21
CA GLU A 241 0.24 -13.34 44.70
C GLU A 241 0.60 -11.85 44.69
N LEU A 242 0.14 -11.06 43.71
CA LEU A 242 0.27 -9.59 43.73
C LEU A 242 -0.56 -8.95 44.84
N GLY A 243 -1.68 -9.57 45.25
CA GLY A 243 -2.50 -9.12 46.37
C GLY A 243 -1.90 -9.40 47.75
N ARG A 244 -0.90 -10.30 47.85
CA ARG A 244 -0.20 -10.64 49.10
C ARG A 244 0.96 -9.68 49.34
N ALA A 245 1.22 -9.35 50.61
CA ALA A 245 2.37 -8.53 51.01
C ALA A 245 3.68 -9.34 50.87
N GLN A 246 4.25 -9.36 49.67
CA GLN A 246 5.48 -10.05 49.32
C GLN A 246 6.71 -9.12 49.37
N PRO A 247 7.96 -9.67 49.41
CA PRO A 247 9.17 -8.87 49.23
C PRO A 247 9.15 -8.08 47.91
N SER A 248 9.72 -6.87 47.89
CA SER A 248 9.79 -6.00 46.69
C SER A 248 10.35 -6.73 45.46
N SER A 249 11.36 -7.58 45.65
CA SER A 249 11.98 -8.38 44.57
C SER A 249 11.00 -9.35 43.87
N ASN A 250 10.10 -9.99 44.63
CA ASN A 250 9.11 -10.90 44.05
C ASN A 250 8.00 -10.12 43.35
N THR A 251 7.58 -9.00 43.95
CA THR A 251 6.60 -8.08 43.35
C THR A 251 7.08 -7.59 41.98
N ARG A 252 8.36 -7.20 41.84
CA ARG A 252 8.97 -6.83 40.54
C ARG A 252 8.84 -7.96 39.52
N THR A 253 9.12 -9.20 39.92
CA THR A 253 9.06 -10.38 39.05
C THR A 253 7.64 -10.66 38.55
N TYR A 254 6.63 -10.55 39.42
CA TYR A 254 5.24 -10.76 39.04
C TYR A 254 4.72 -9.68 38.08
N ILE A 255 5.15 -8.42 38.23
CA ILE A 255 4.82 -7.35 37.28
C ILE A 255 5.49 -7.58 35.92
N GLN A 256 6.75 -8.01 35.89
CA GLN A 256 7.41 -8.41 34.64
C GLN A 256 6.68 -9.59 33.96
N CYS A 257 6.25 -10.57 34.75
CA CYS A 257 5.45 -11.69 34.27
C CYS A 257 4.14 -11.18 33.65
N LEU A 258 3.44 -10.28 34.33
CA LEU A 258 2.21 -9.66 33.84
C LEU A 258 2.44 -8.91 32.52
N ALA A 259 3.50 -8.13 32.40
CA ALA A 259 3.84 -7.43 31.17
C ALA A 259 4.10 -8.41 30.00
N MET A 260 4.83 -9.50 30.24
CA MET A 260 5.10 -10.52 29.24
C MET A 260 3.86 -11.31 28.84
N VAL A 261 3.04 -11.72 29.82
CA VAL A 261 1.73 -12.36 29.60
C VAL A 261 0.82 -11.46 28.76
N SER A 262 0.92 -10.14 28.93
CA SER A 262 0.12 -9.18 28.16
C SER A 262 0.63 -8.98 26.73
N ARG A 263 1.96 -8.98 26.54
CA ARG A 263 2.56 -8.91 25.20
C ARG A 263 2.18 -10.11 24.33
N GLN A 264 2.04 -11.30 24.94
CA GLN A 264 1.78 -12.56 24.26
C GLN A 264 0.31 -13.03 24.32
N GLY A 265 -0.43 -12.67 25.37
CA GLY A 265 -1.83 -13.06 25.59
C GLY A 265 -2.85 -12.14 24.96
N GLY A 266 -2.42 -10.96 24.48
CA GLY A 266 -3.23 -10.03 23.72
C GLY A 266 -4.59 -9.77 24.40
N HIS A 267 -5.66 -10.08 23.68
CA HIS A 267 -7.05 -9.86 24.06
C HIS A 267 -7.52 -10.67 25.29
N ARG A 268 -6.87 -11.80 25.60
CA ARG A 268 -7.32 -12.67 26.71
C ARG A 268 -7.12 -12.02 28.07
N VAL A 269 -6.13 -11.12 28.18
CA VAL A 269 -5.89 -10.34 29.40
C VAL A 269 -7.01 -9.32 29.63
N GLY A 270 -7.75 -8.95 28.57
CA GLY A 270 -8.76 -7.91 28.56
C GLY A 270 -9.83 -8.02 29.64
N GLU A 271 -10.40 -9.22 29.81
CA GLU A 271 -11.43 -9.51 30.82
C GLU A 271 -10.93 -9.31 32.27
N HIS A 272 -9.62 -9.34 32.49
CA HIS A 272 -9.00 -9.16 33.79
C HIS A 272 -8.38 -7.76 33.99
N LEU A 273 -8.33 -6.92 32.94
CA LEU A 273 -7.67 -5.61 32.99
C LEU A 273 -8.29 -4.67 34.02
N GLU A 274 -9.61 -4.69 34.21
CA GLU A 274 -10.31 -3.82 35.18
C GLU A 274 -9.80 -4.01 36.62
N LYS A 275 -9.38 -5.23 36.98
CA LYS A 275 -8.83 -5.55 38.30
C LYS A 275 -7.32 -5.33 38.36
N ILE A 276 -6.61 -5.58 37.27
CA ILE A 276 -5.15 -5.48 37.18
C ILE A 276 -4.68 -4.03 37.20
N ILE A 277 -5.35 -3.13 36.48
CA ILE A 277 -4.92 -1.72 36.34
C ILE A 277 -4.83 -0.99 37.69
N PRO A 278 -5.84 -1.04 38.59
CA PRO A 278 -5.75 -0.42 39.91
C PRO A 278 -4.59 -0.95 40.75
N MET A 279 -4.25 -2.24 40.63
CA MET A 279 -3.11 -2.83 41.35
C MET A 279 -1.77 -2.31 40.82
N VAL A 280 -1.60 -2.26 39.49
CA VAL A 280 -0.38 -1.73 38.86
C VAL A 280 -0.20 -0.24 39.19
N VAL A 281 -1.29 0.54 39.22
CA VAL A 281 -1.26 1.94 39.63
C VAL A 281 -0.82 2.09 41.10
N LYS A 282 -1.31 1.22 42.00
CA LYS A 282 -0.87 1.21 43.40
C LYS A 282 0.63 0.90 43.52
N PHE A 283 1.15 -0.05 42.74
CA PHE A 283 2.58 -0.37 42.73
C PHE A 283 3.44 0.74 42.11
N CYS A 284 2.92 1.49 41.14
CA CYS A 284 3.58 2.66 40.57
C CYS A 284 3.78 3.80 41.61
N SER A 285 2.95 3.84 42.67
CA SER A 285 3.08 4.81 43.76
C SER A 285 4.15 4.47 44.81
N VAL A 286 4.71 3.25 44.77
CA VAL A 286 5.78 2.82 45.68
C VAL A 286 7.11 3.48 45.27
N GLU A 287 7.94 3.85 46.25
CA GLU A 287 9.28 4.41 46.06
C GLU A 287 10.29 3.31 45.70
N ASP A 288 10.15 2.77 44.49
CA ASP A 288 11.05 1.78 43.90
C ASP A 288 11.12 2.00 42.38
N ASP A 289 12.25 2.50 41.89
CA ASP A 289 12.39 2.92 40.48
C ASP A 289 12.38 1.75 39.49
N GLU A 290 12.89 0.58 39.87
CA GLU A 290 12.77 -0.62 39.03
C GLU A 290 11.32 -1.10 38.93
N LEU A 291 10.57 -1.03 40.04
CA LEU A 291 9.16 -1.40 40.07
C LEU A 291 8.33 -0.46 39.17
N ARG A 292 8.62 0.85 39.21
CA ARG A 292 7.99 1.86 38.35
C ARG A 292 8.28 1.60 36.88
N GLU A 293 9.51 1.27 36.52
CA GLU A 293 9.90 0.89 35.15
C GLU A 293 9.02 -0.25 34.62
N TYR A 294 8.88 -1.34 35.40
CA TYR A 294 8.08 -2.50 34.98
C TYR A 294 6.58 -2.19 34.91
N CYS A 295 6.07 -1.28 35.76
CA CYS A 295 4.69 -0.80 35.66
C CYS A 295 4.45 -0.08 34.32
N PHE A 296 5.36 0.80 33.88
CA PHE A 296 5.22 1.48 32.59
C PHE A 296 5.37 0.54 31.39
N GLN A 297 6.25 -0.47 31.47
CA GLN A 297 6.34 -1.51 30.44
C GLN A 297 5.06 -2.36 30.35
N ALA A 298 4.38 -2.58 31.48
CA ALA A 298 3.07 -3.23 31.50
C ALA A 298 2.00 -2.34 30.85
N PHE A 299 1.94 -1.05 31.20
CA PHE A 299 1.03 -0.09 30.56
C PHE A 299 1.25 -0.01 29.04
N GLU A 300 2.50 0.06 28.59
CA GLU A 300 2.84 0.04 27.16
C GLU A 300 2.29 -1.22 26.47
N ALA A 301 2.49 -2.40 27.08
CA ALA A 301 1.99 -3.65 26.54
C ALA A 301 0.46 -3.68 26.45
N PHE A 302 -0.23 -3.20 27.49
CA PHE A 302 -1.69 -3.12 27.51
C PHE A 302 -2.24 -2.18 26.43
N ILE A 303 -1.62 -1.00 26.23
CA ILE A 303 -2.06 -0.01 25.24
C ILE A 303 -1.88 -0.53 23.81
N ARG A 304 -0.74 -1.17 23.51
CA ARG A 304 -0.48 -1.71 22.16
C ARG A 304 -1.38 -2.91 21.81
N ARG A 305 -1.76 -3.73 22.79
CA ARG A 305 -2.49 -4.99 22.55
C ARG A 305 -3.99 -4.90 22.81
N CYS A 306 -4.44 -4.06 23.74
CA CYS A 306 -5.86 -3.88 24.10
C CYS A 306 -6.28 -2.40 24.09
N PRO A 307 -6.33 -1.72 22.92
CA PRO A 307 -6.64 -0.28 22.86
C PRO A 307 -8.06 0.08 23.34
N LYS A 308 -9.03 -0.83 23.15
CA LYS A 308 -10.44 -0.60 23.49
C LYS A 308 -10.69 -0.59 25.00
N GLU A 309 -10.30 -1.65 25.70
CA GLU A 309 -10.53 -1.83 27.14
C GLU A 309 -9.70 -0.89 28.01
N MET A 310 -8.54 -0.43 27.50
CA MET A 310 -7.70 0.55 28.20
C MET A 310 -8.27 1.98 28.10
N SER A 311 -9.16 2.28 27.14
CA SER A 311 -9.73 3.63 26.90
C SER A 311 -10.13 4.42 28.17
N PRO A 312 -10.90 3.87 29.13
CA PRO A 312 -11.28 4.62 30.34
C PRO A 312 -10.09 4.96 31.25
N HIS A 313 -9.00 4.18 31.18
CA HIS A 313 -7.81 4.34 32.02
C HIS A 313 -6.70 5.16 31.33
N VAL A 314 -6.76 5.38 30.01
CA VAL A 314 -5.76 6.16 29.26
C VAL A 314 -5.50 7.56 29.86
N PRO A 315 -6.50 8.37 30.25
CA PRO A 315 -6.25 9.68 30.84
C PRO A 315 -5.47 9.60 32.17
N MET A 316 -5.68 8.53 32.95
CA MET A 316 -4.94 8.27 34.19
C MET A 316 -3.48 7.90 33.88
N VAL A 317 -3.25 7.03 32.89
CA VAL A 317 -1.91 6.63 32.45
C VAL A 317 -1.15 7.84 31.90
N ILE A 318 -1.78 8.70 31.09
CA ILE A 318 -1.16 9.94 30.59
C ILE A 318 -0.72 10.82 31.76
N LYS A 319 -1.57 11.04 32.77
CA LYS A 319 -1.21 11.83 33.96
C LYS A 319 -0.02 11.23 34.72
N LEU A 320 0.04 9.91 34.86
CA LEU A 320 1.17 9.22 35.49
C LEU A 320 2.45 9.36 34.65
N CYS A 321 2.38 9.12 33.33
CA CYS A 321 3.53 9.29 32.44
C CYS A 321 4.05 10.73 32.47
N LEU A 322 3.17 11.74 32.49
CA LEU A 322 3.58 13.14 32.59
C LEU A 322 4.28 13.44 33.93
N LYS A 323 3.79 12.89 35.05
CA LYS A 323 4.41 13.06 36.37
C LYS A 323 5.79 12.39 36.46
N TYR A 324 5.93 11.18 35.94
CA TYR A 324 7.17 10.40 36.05
C TYR A 324 8.19 10.71 34.95
N MET A 325 7.78 11.39 33.88
CA MET A 325 8.72 11.99 32.93
C MET A 325 9.47 13.17 33.54
N THR A 326 8.86 13.90 34.49
CA THR A 326 9.51 14.98 35.25
C THR A 326 10.20 14.50 36.52
N TYR A 327 10.21 13.19 36.79
CA TYR A 327 10.78 12.63 38.00
C TYR A 327 12.31 12.55 37.84
N ASP A 328 12.97 13.58 38.35
CA ASP A 328 14.42 13.65 38.51
C ASP A 328 14.73 14.09 39.95
N PRO A 329 14.81 13.16 40.91
CA PRO A 329 15.11 13.49 42.31
C PRO A 329 16.53 14.05 42.50
N ASN A 330 17.40 13.91 41.50
CA ASN A 330 18.81 14.30 41.54
C ASN A 330 19.10 15.63 40.82
N TYR A 331 18.12 16.20 40.10
CA TYR A 331 18.32 17.44 39.35
C TYR A 331 17.09 18.35 39.38
N ASN A 332 17.27 19.59 39.83
CA ASN A 332 16.19 20.58 39.85
C ASN A 332 16.34 21.54 38.66
N TYR A 333 15.43 21.45 37.70
CA TYR A 333 15.45 22.26 36.47
C TYR A 333 15.08 23.74 36.68
N ASP A 334 14.60 24.10 37.87
CA ASP A 334 14.06 25.44 38.20
C ASP A 334 15.15 26.48 38.57
N VAL A 335 16.43 26.09 38.64
CA VAL A 335 17.51 27.00 39.08
C VAL A 335 18.19 27.74 37.89
N ASP A 336 17.94 27.31 36.65
CA ASP A 336 18.64 27.81 35.45
C ASP A 336 17.88 28.88 34.65
N GLU A 337 16.73 29.39 35.13
CA GLU A 337 15.98 30.43 34.40
C GLU A 337 16.46 31.88 34.68
N ASP A 338 17.34 32.10 35.68
CA ASP A 338 17.74 33.45 36.14
C ASP A 338 19.25 33.78 36.08
N GLN A 339 20.07 33.06 35.26
CA GLN A 339 21.44 33.51 34.95
C GLN A 339 21.60 33.86 33.47
N GLU A 340 21.00 34.99 33.09
CA GLU A 340 21.63 35.88 32.12
C GLU A 340 22.89 36.47 32.76
N VAL A 341 24.06 35.86 32.54
CA VAL A 341 25.35 36.48 32.85
C VAL A 341 26.19 36.51 31.58
N ASP A 342 26.15 37.67 30.94
CA ASP A 342 27.22 38.39 30.24
C ASP A 342 28.30 37.56 29.51
N GLU A 343 28.20 37.55 28.18
CA GLU A 343 29.32 37.29 27.28
C GLU A 343 30.25 38.53 27.25
N SER A 344 31.43 38.48 27.89
CA SER A 344 32.55 39.36 27.53
C SER A 344 33.94 38.83 27.92
N MET A 345 34.79 38.61 26.89
CA MET A 345 36.27 38.60 26.89
C MET A 345 36.99 37.52 27.74
N ASP A 346 38.10 36.88 27.36
CA ASP A 346 39.11 37.08 26.31
C ASP A 346 39.84 35.74 26.05
N THR A 347 40.50 35.64 24.91
CA THR A 347 41.44 34.57 24.50
C THR A 347 42.68 34.50 25.40
N GLU A 348 43.18 33.30 25.75
CA GLU A 348 44.60 32.89 25.68
C GLU A 348 44.87 31.48 26.30
N ASP A 349 45.51 30.63 25.49
CA ASP A 349 46.47 29.54 25.74
C ASP A 349 46.41 28.54 26.92
N TRP A 350 46.34 27.26 26.53
CA TRP A 350 46.90 26.02 27.10
C TRP A 350 47.74 26.08 28.40
N VAL A 351 47.27 25.42 29.48
CA VAL A 351 48.11 24.57 30.36
C VAL A 351 47.24 23.46 31.00
N ASP A 352 47.73 22.22 30.93
CA ASP A 352 47.31 21.08 31.75
C ASP A 352 47.38 21.42 33.26
N GLU A 353 46.28 21.27 33.99
CA GLU A 353 46.30 20.92 35.41
C GLU A 353 45.15 19.94 35.71
N ASP A 354 45.47 18.65 35.59
CA ASP A 354 44.88 17.60 36.41
C ASP A 354 45.13 17.96 37.89
N GLN A 355 44.08 18.30 38.66
CA GLN A 355 43.84 17.79 40.02
C GLN A 355 42.58 18.40 40.68
N GLU A 356 41.68 17.49 41.07
CA GLU A 356 40.96 17.50 42.34
C GLU A 356 39.81 18.50 42.55
N SER A 357 38.64 18.16 42.01
CA SER A 357 37.44 17.94 42.83
C SER A 357 36.44 17.03 42.10
N ASP A 358 36.94 15.85 41.72
CA ASP A 358 36.11 14.71 41.34
C ASP A 358 35.60 14.07 42.65
N ASP A 359 34.69 14.76 43.33
CA ASP A 359 33.77 14.08 44.24
C ASP A 359 32.83 13.27 43.34
N GLU A 360 33.32 12.08 42.96
CA GLU A 360 32.58 11.02 42.29
C GLU A 360 31.28 10.74 43.07
N TYR A 361 30.20 11.43 42.70
CA TYR A 361 28.87 10.90 42.91
C TYR A 361 28.79 9.59 42.14
N SER A 362 28.74 8.49 42.88
CA SER A 362 28.58 7.13 42.35
C SER A 362 27.32 7.05 41.47
N ASP A 363 27.53 7.03 40.16
CA ASP A 363 26.51 6.94 39.08
C ASP A 363 25.80 5.55 39.06
N ASP A 364 26.24 4.60 39.88
CA ASP A 364 25.70 3.22 39.90
C ASP A 364 24.31 3.12 40.57
N ASP A 365 23.90 4.11 41.37
CA ASP A 365 22.63 4.10 42.11
C ASP A 365 21.48 4.89 41.45
N ASP A 366 21.72 5.69 40.40
CA ASP A 366 20.66 6.46 39.72
C ASP A 366 19.95 5.63 38.62
N MET A 367 18.81 5.03 38.99
CA MET A 367 17.92 4.31 38.07
C MET A 367 16.72 5.16 37.58
N SER A 368 16.67 6.45 37.95
CA SER A 368 15.54 7.34 37.64
C SER A 368 15.35 7.55 36.14
N TRP A 369 16.44 7.56 35.36
CA TRP A 369 16.39 7.70 33.91
C TRP A 369 15.65 6.57 33.20
N LYS A 370 15.68 5.34 33.73
CA LYS A 370 14.92 4.19 33.18
C LYS A 370 13.41 4.37 33.34
N VAL A 371 12.99 5.01 34.43
CA VAL A 371 11.59 5.36 34.69
C VAL A 371 11.14 6.46 33.71
N ARG A 372 11.95 7.52 33.53
CA ARG A 372 11.68 8.57 32.53
C ARG A 372 11.56 7.97 31.12
N ARG A 373 12.51 7.13 30.73
CA ARG A 373 12.52 6.42 29.44
C ARG A 373 11.26 5.58 29.22
N SER A 374 10.87 4.77 30.19
CA SER A 374 9.71 3.88 30.07
C SER A 374 8.40 4.67 30.03
N SER A 375 8.32 5.79 30.74
CA SER A 375 7.19 6.73 30.67
C SER A 375 7.03 7.32 29.26
N VAL A 376 8.14 7.72 28.62
CA VAL A 376 8.15 8.27 27.25
C VAL A 376 7.74 7.21 26.23
N LYS A 377 8.24 5.97 26.34
CA LYS A 377 7.82 4.86 25.47
C LYS A 377 6.34 4.51 25.61
N CYS A 378 5.81 4.60 26.84
CA CYS A 378 4.39 4.45 27.08
C CYS A 378 3.59 5.55 26.36
N LEU A 379 4.04 6.82 26.42
CA LEU A 379 3.42 7.92 25.68
C LEU A 379 3.50 7.72 24.16
N GLU A 380 4.65 7.28 23.63
CA GLU A 380 4.80 6.93 22.22
C GLU A 380 3.78 5.87 21.78
N ALA A 381 3.56 4.85 22.60
CA ALA A 381 2.56 3.82 22.35
C ALA A 381 1.12 4.39 22.35
N VAL A 382 0.80 5.31 23.27
CA VAL A 382 -0.51 6.03 23.27
C VAL A 382 -0.68 6.84 21.99
N ILE A 383 0.32 7.62 21.61
CA ILE A 383 0.29 8.49 20.41
C ILE A 383 0.11 7.66 19.13
N SER A 384 0.84 6.54 19.04
CA SER A 384 0.80 5.67 17.85
C SER A 384 -0.52 4.92 17.70
N THR A 385 -1.21 4.62 18.80
CA THR A 385 -2.46 3.83 18.79
C THR A 385 -3.72 4.68 18.73
N ARG A 386 -3.70 5.94 19.18
CA ARG A 386 -4.91 6.78 19.34
C ARG A 386 -4.86 8.06 18.49
N ARG A 387 -5.38 7.97 17.26
CA ARG A 387 -5.62 9.14 16.37
C ARG A 387 -6.73 10.06 16.86
N ASP A 388 -7.70 9.50 17.59
CA ASP A 388 -8.88 10.17 18.11
C ASP A 388 -8.56 11.26 19.15
N LEU A 389 -7.46 11.10 19.90
CA LEU A 389 -7.06 12.01 20.98
C LEU A 389 -5.99 13.03 20.55
N LEU A 390 -5.71 13.20 19.26
CA LEU A 390 -4.62 14.08 18.78
C LEU A 390 -4.72 15.52 19.33
N VAL A 391 -5.92 16.10 19.39
CA VAL A 391 -6.14 17.46 19.92
C VAL A 391 -5.77 17.55 21.41
N GLU A 392 -6.14 16.55 22.20
CA GLU A 392 -5.80 16.47 23.63
C GLU A 392 -4.31 16.21 23.86
N LEU A 393 -3.69 15.38 23.01
CA LEU A 393 -2.25 15.09 23.03
C LEU A 393 -1.43 16.34 22.69
N TYR A 394 -1.85 17.13 21.71
CA TYR A 394 -1.22 18.43 21.40
C TYR A 394 -1.40 19.45 22.53
N GLY A 395 -2.53 19.42 23.25
CA GLY A 395 -2.79 20.31 24.37
C GLY A 395 -2.04 19.96 25.65
N SER A 396 -1.91 18.66 25.97
CA SER A 396 -1.40 18.20 27.27
C SER A 396 -0.01 17.55 27.23
N VAL A 397 0.33 16.83 26.17
CA VAL A 397 1.57 16.04 26.08
C VAL A 397 2.67 16.80 25.34
N ALA A 398 2.34 17.45 24.22
CA ALA A 398 3.33 18.16 23.40
C ALA A 398 4.09 19.28 24.16
N PRO A 399 3.45 20.15 24.97
CA PRO A 399 4.18 21.19 25.71
C PRO A 399 5.17 20.62 26.73
N VAL A 400 4.81 19.52 27.38
CA VAL A 400 5.66 18.87 28.40
C VAL A 400 6.84 18.14 27.75
N LEU A 401 6.61 17.47 26.59
CA LEU A 401 7.70 16.89 25.80
C LEU A 401 8.69 17.98 25.34
N LEU A 402 8.19 19.14 24.90
CA LEU A 402 9.04 20.25 24.45
C LEU A 402 9.88 20.85 25.57
N ALA A 403 9.31 21.04 26.76
CA ALA A 403 10.07 21.51 27.93
C ALA A 403 11.23 20.55 28.28
N ARG A 404 11.06 19.24 28.02
CA ARG A 404 12.03 18.18 28.32
C ARG A 404 13.03 17.89 27.21
N PHE A 405 13.09 18.68 26.14
CA PHE A 405 14.20 18.60 25.17
C PHE A 405 15.57 18.95 25.81
N LYS A 406 15.57 19.53 27.02
CA LYS A 406 16.76 19.85 27.84
C LYS A 406 17.28 18.66 28.69
N GLU A 407 16.74 17.46 28.55
CA GLU A 407 17.15 16.28 29.36
C GLU A 407 18.66 15.99 29.28
N ARG A 408 19.30 15.65 30.41
CA ARG A 408 20.74 15.31 30.48
C ARG A 408 21.05 13.97 29.81
N GLU A 409 20.20 12.97 30.03
CA GLU A 409 20.38 11.61 29.55
C GLU A 409 20.09 11.44 28.05
N GLU A 410 21.10 11.07 27.27
CA GLU A 410 21.00 10.97 25.81
C GLU A 410 19.94 9.96 25.35
N ASN A 411 19.82 8.83 26.06
CA ASN A 411 18.90 7.76 25.68
C ASN A 411 17.43 8.18 25.90
N VAL A 412 17.16 8.91 26.99
CA VAL A 412 15.83 9.45 27.29
C VAL A 412 15.49 10.54 26.29
N LYS A 413 16.43 11.45 26.01
CA LYS A 413 16.26 12.51 24.99
C LYS A 413 15.95 11.95 23.60
N ALA A 414 16.65 10.89 23.19
CA ALA A 414 16.39 10.22 21.92
C ALA A 414 14.95 9.63 21.84
N ASP A 415 14.50 8.95 22.90
CA ASP A 415 13.13 8.41 22.96
C ASP A 415 12.08 9.55 22.99
N ILE A 416 12.38 10.71 23.58
CA ILE A 416 11.51 11.90 23.53
C ILE A 416 11.35 12.41 22.09
N PHE A 417 12.45 12.51 21.34
CA PHE A 417 12.39 12.89 19.92
C PHE A 417 11.58 11.88 19.10
N VAL A 418 11.75 10.58 19.34
CA VAL A 418 10.97 9.53 18.67
C VAL A 418 9.48 9.66 18.99
N ALA A 419 9.11 9.91 20.25
CA ALA A 419 7.72 10.12 20.65
C ALA A 419 7.09 11.34 19.95
N PHE A 420 7.84 12.44 19.83
CA PHE A 420 7.38 13.62 19.12
C PHE A 420 7.29 13.38 17.60
N VAL A 421 8.24 12.64 17.02
CA VAL A 421 8.16 12.20 15.61
C VAL A 421 6.94 11.31 15.38
N ALA A 422 6.59 10.42 16.30
CA ALA A 422 5.38 9.62 16.22
C ALA A 422 4.11 10.50 16.21
N LEU A 423 4.10 11.58 17.01
CA LEU A 423 3.01 12.57 17.01
C LEU A 423 2.89 13.29 15.66
N LEU A 424 4.02 13.72 15.08
CA LEU A 424 4.04 14.34 13.75
C LEU A 424 3.58 13.38 12.65
N LYS A 425 4.06 12.13 12.67
CA LYS A 425 3.64 11.09 11.71
C LYS A 425 2.15 10.81 11.78
N GLN A 426 1.58 10.81 12.99
CA GLN A 426 0.15 10.61 13.19
C GLN A 426 -0.68 11.81 12.72
N THR A 427 -0.09 13.00 12.68
CA THR A 427 -0.71 14.24 12.18
C THR A 427 -0.63 14.36 10.66
N ARG A 428 0.18 13.52 10.01
CA ARG A 428 0.33 13.54 8.55
C ARG A 428 -0.98 13.08 7.89
N PRO A 429 -1.58 13.89 7.00
CA PRO A 429 -2.75 13.45 6.24
C PRO A 429 -2.37 12.26 5.36
N VAL A 430 -3.25 11.25 5.27
CA VAL A 430 -3.05 10.05 4.45
C VAL A 430 -2.73 10.46 3.01
N GLN A 431 -1.57 10.02 2.50
CA GLN A 431 -1.14 10.27 1.11
C GLN A 431 -2.15 9.66 0.14
N GLY A 432 -3.04 10.50 -0.35
CA GLY A 432 -4.19 10.18 -1.19
C GLY A 432 -5.00 11.46 -1.48
N LEU A 433 -4.97 12.42 -0.55
CA LEU A 433 -5.28 13.82 -0.82
C LEU A 433 -4.02 14.52 -1.36
N ASN A 434 -3.75 14.39 -2.66
CA ASN A 434 -2.83 15.29 -3.35
C ASN A 434 -3.39 16.71 -3.21
N ILE A 435 -2.86 17.46 -2.24
CA ILE A 435 -3.06 18.91 -2.11
C ILE A 435 -2.30 19.56 -3.28
N THR A 436 -2.87 19.49 -4.48
CA THR A 436 -2.61 20.51 -5.50
C THR A 436 -3.37 21.75 -5.05
N ALA A 437 -2.65 22.69 -4.43
CA ALA A 437 -3.12 24.02 -4.06
C ALA A 437 -4.47 24.02 -3.32
N SER A 438 -4.44 23.90 -1.99
CA SER A 438 -5.57 24.23 -1.14
C SER A 438 -6.16 25.58 -1.55
N GLU A 439 -7.40 25.57 -2.02
CA GLU A 439 -8.19 26.81 -2.14
C GLU A 439 -8.32 27.45 -0.74
N PRO A 440 -8.29 28.78 -0.64
CA PRO A 440 -8.41 29.47 0.63
C PRO A 440 -9.86 29.36 1.13
N GLY A 441 -10.18 28.34 1.91
CA GLY A 441 -11.53 28.16 2.45
C GLY A 441 -11.82 26.87 3.20
N ASP A 442 -11.05 25.79 3.00
CA ASP A 442 -11.22 24.58 3.82
C ASP A 442 -10.68 24.83 5.23
N LYS A 443 -11.53 24.59 6.24
CA LYS A 443 -11.12 24.66 7.65
C LYS A 443 -9.99 23.67 7.85
N GLU A 444 -8.77 24.18 8.02
CA GLU A 444 -7.60 23.38 8.38
C GLU A 444 -7.92 22.46 9.55
N ASP A 445 -7.40 21.24 9.50
CA ASP A 445 -7.56 20.27 10.60
C ASP A 445 -7.11 20.95 11.92
N PRO A 446 -7.93 20.93 12.98
CA PRO A 446 -7.59 21.59 14.25
C PRO A 446 -6.24 21.13 14.84
N SER A 447 -5.80 19.91 14.52
CA SER A 447 -4.49 19.39 14.90
C SER A 447 -3.34 20.12 14.19
N ILE A 448 -3.49 20.44 12.90
CA ILE A 448 -2.52 21.19 12.09
C ILE A 448 -2.44 22.63 12.59
N THR A 449 -3.59 23.25 12.93
CA THR A 449 -3.60 24.62 13.48
C THR A 449 -2.91 24.70 14.85
N LEU A 450 -3.08 23.68 15.70
CA LEU A 450 -2.38 23.57 16.98
C LEU A 450 -0.87 23.34 16.79
N LEU A 451 -0.49 22.49 15.83
CA LEU A 451 0.91 22.25 15.49
C LEU A 451 1.58 23.55 15.01
N LYS A 452 0.95 24.32 14.10
CA LYS A 452 1.45 25.61 13.61
C LYS A 452 1.75 26.59 14.76
N LYS A 453 0.87 26.65 15.78
CA LYS A 453 1.12 27.47 16.98
C LYS A 453 2.32 27.02 17.81
N GLN A 454 2.66 25.74 17.77
CA GLN A 454 3.78 25.16 18.52
C GLN A 454 5.12 25.25 17.76
N VAL A 455 5.11 25.40 16.43
CA VAL A 455 6.32 25.47 15.59
C VAL A 455 7.38 26.44 16.12
N PRO A 456 7.08 27.69 16.51
CA PRO A 456 8.10 28.62 17.00
C PRO A 456 8.79 28.11 18.27
N THR A 457 8.03 27.49 19.17
CA THR A 457 8.54 26.93 20.43
C THR A 457 9.40 25.69 20.17
N VAL A 458 8.95 24.83 19.25
CA VAL A 458 9.70 23.65 18.79
C VAL A 458 11.04 24.07 18.20
N VAL A 459 11.06 25.04 17.29
CA VAL A 459 12.30 25.49 16.65
C VAL A 459 13.24 26.17 17.64
N LYS A 460 12.73 26.97 18.59
CA LYS A 460 13.56 27.55 19.67
C LYS A 460 14.22 26.46 20.52
N ALA A 461 13.49 25.42 20.90
CA ALA A 461 14.05 24.30 21.67
C ALA A 461 15.12 23.54 20.88
N LEU A 462 14.86 23.25 19.61
CA LEU A 462 15.80 22.55 18.73
C LEU A 462 17.04 23.37 18.40
N HIS A 463 16.94 24.70 18.31
CA HIS A 463 18.10 25.58 18.05
C HIS A 463 19.22 25.37 19.08
N LYS A 464 18.85 25.22 20.37
CA LYS A 464 19.81 24.93 21.45
C LYS A 464 20.43 23.53 21.28
N GLN A 465 19.61 22.53 20.94
CA GLN A 465 20.05 21.13 20.80
C GLN A 465 20.90 20.88 19.55
N LEU A 466 20.70 21.64 18.46
CA LEU A 466 21.47 21.51 17.23
C LEU A 466 22.96 21.89 17.39
N LYS A 467 23.30 22.65 18.43
CA LYS A 467 24.68 23.04 18.77
C LYS A 467 25.32 22.16 19.84
N GLU A 468 24.62 21.12 20.30
CA GLU A 468 25.09 20.23 21.35
C GLU A 468 26.17 19.27 20.83
N LYS A 469 27.13 18.89 21.69
CA LYS A 469 28.22 17.96 21.31
C LYS A 469 27.67 16.59 20.90
N SER A 470 26.59 16.13 21.54
CA SER A 470 25.98 14.83 21.30
C SER A 470 25.53 14.64 19.85
N MET A 471 25.97 13.54 19.23
CA MET A 471 25.55 13.18 17.87
C MET A 471 24.11 12.66 17.84
N LYS A 472 23.70 11.81 18.81
CA LYS A 472 22.35 11.25 18.85
C LYS A 472 21.28 12.35 18.99
N SER A 473 21.57 13.36 19.81
CA SER A 473 20.68 14.53 20.00
C SER A 473 20.46 15.29 18.69
N ARG A 474 21.55 15.62 17.99
CA ARG A 474 21.51 16.30 16.68
C ARG A 474 20.78 15.49 15.60
N GLN A 475 20.98 14.17 15.54
CA GLN A 475 20.22 13.30 14.59
C GLN A 475 18.73 13.29 14.91
N GLY A 476 18.36 13.22 16.19
CA GLY A 476 16.97 13.34 16.63
C GLY A 476 16.34 14.67 16.20
N CYS A 477 17.10 15.77 16.30
CA CYS A 477 16.67 17.08 15.82
C CYS A 477 16.42 17.09 14.31
N PHE A 478 17.33 16.56 13.49
CA PHE A 478 17.14 16.51 12.03
C PHE A 478 15.99 15.61 11.62
N SER A 479 15.80 14.47 12.28
CA SER A 479 14.65 13.59 12.04
C SER A 479 13.32 14.31 12.32
N LEU A 480 13.25 15.01 13.44
CA LEU A 480 12.07 15.76 13.85
C LEU A 480 11.79 16.95 12.92
N LEU A 481 12.80 17.73 12.55
CA LEU A 481 12.67 18.84 11.60
C LEU A 481 12.29 18.34 10.19
N THR A 482 12.83 17.20 9.76
CA THR A 482 12.51 16.59 8.46
C THR A 482 11.05 16.15 8.42
N GLU A 483 10.55 15.48 9.46
CA GLU A 483 9.14 15.11 9.52
C GLU A 483 8.24 16.34 9.67
N LEU A 484 8.64 17.36 10.45
CA LEU A 484 7.90 18.61 10.56
C LEU A 484 7.76 19.33 9.20
N ALA A 485 8.85 19.41 8.42
CA ALA A 485 8.83 20.01 7.08
C ALA A 485 7.99 19.21 6.07
N LYS A 486 7.86 17.90 6.26
CA LYS A 486 6.97 17.04 5.44
C LYS A 486 5.49 17.21 5.82
N VAL A 487 5.19 17.44 7.09
CA VAL A 487 3.81 17.65 7.58
C VAL A 487 3.32 19.06 7.26
N LEU A 488 4.17 20.07 7.41
CA LEU A 488 3.88 21.49 7.18
C LEU A 488 4.78 22.09 6.09
N PRO A 489 4.44 21.95 4.80
CA PRO A 489 5.23 22.56 3.73
C PRO A 489 5.07 24.09 3.75
N GLY A 490 6.17 24.81 3.97
CA GLY A 490 6.23 26.28 3.87
C GLY A 490 6.23 27.05 5.20
N ASP A 491 5.82 26.43 6.31
CA ASP A 491 5.65 27.12 7.60
C ASP A 491 6.94 27.33 8.40
N LEU A 492 8.06 26.71 8.01
CA LEU A 492 9.37 26.95 8.66
C LEU A 492 10.08 28.20 8.13
N GLY A 493 9.47 28.93 7.18
CA GLY A 493 10.05 30.09 6.49
C GLY A 493 10.70 31.11 7.42
N GLU A 494 9.97 31.57 8.44
CA GLU A 494 10.42 32.61 9.38
C GLU A 494 11.55 32.15 10.31
N HIS A 495 11.71 30.83 10.49
CA HIS A 495 12.66 30.25 11.43
C HIS A 495 13.93 29.69 10.76
N ILE A 496 14.01 29.71 9.43
CA ILE A 496 15.20 29.28 8.68
C ILE A 496 16.50 29.93 9.20
N PRO A 497 16.58 31.26 9.49
CA PRO A 497 17.81 31.89 9.99
C PRO A 497 18.36 31.25 11.27
N ALA A 498 17.50 30.77 12.16
CA ALA A 498 17.90 30.11 13.38
C ALA A 498 18.44 28.69 13.14
N LEU A 499 17.98 28.00 12.10
CA LEU A 499 18.40 26.62 11.80
C LEU A 499 19.74 26.55 11.05
N ILE A 500 20.09 27.60 10.30
CA ILE A 500 21.31 27.69 9.47
C ILE A 500 22.59 27.33 10.25
N PRO A 501 22.87 27.94 11.42
CA PRO A 501 24.14 27.70 12.10
C PRO A 501 24.26 26.25 12.57
N GLY A 502 23.15 25.62 12.99
CA GLY A 502 23.13 24.22 13.41
C GLY A 502 23.38 23.23 12.25
N ILE A 503 22.83 23.52 11.07
CA ILE A 503 23.09 22.74 9.85
C ILE A 503 24.57 22.85 9.48
N ILE A 504 25.11 24.06 9.43
CA ILE A 504 26.51 24.28 9.02
C ILE A 504 27.49 23.64 10.01
N TYR A 505 27.21 23.77 11.31
CA TYR A 505 28.01 23.12 12.34
C TYR A 505 28.08 21.60 12.13
N SER A 506 26.95 20.97 11.84
CA SER A 506 26.88 19.52 11.61
C SER A 506 27.53 19.06 10.29
N LEU A 507 27.65 19.95 9.30
CA LEU A 507 28.29 19.65 8.01
C LEU A 507 29.81 19.87 8.03
N THR A 508 30.29 20.88 8.76
CA THR A 508 31.69 21.33 8.74
C THR A 508 32.57 20.68 9.81
N ASP A 509 31.98 20.21 10.90
CA ASP A 509 32.72 19.62 12.00
C ASP A 509 33.44 18.31 11.60
N LYS A 510 34.74 18.25 11.89
CA LYS A 510 35.61 17.10 11.61
C LYS A 510 35.26 15.88 12.48
N SER A 511 34.64 16.09 13.63
CA SER A 511 34.23 15.00 14.53
C SER A 511 32.89 14.36 14.12
N SER A 512 32.17 14.93 13.15
CA SER A 512 30.84 14.47 12.76
C SER A 512 30.87 13.18 11.92
N SER A 513 30.06 12.21 12.32
CA SER A 513 29.91 10.93 11.61
C SER A 513 29.32 11.10 10.21
N SER A 514 29.57 10.13 9.33
CA SER A 514 29.02 10.16 7.97
C SER A 514 27.49 10.17 7.94
N ASN A 515 26.84 9.46 8.86
CA ASN A 515 25.38 9.45 9.01
C ASN A 515 24.83 10.83 9.40
N MET A 516 25.51 11.56 10.28
CA MET A 516 25.11 12.92 10.66
C MET A 516 25.09 13.87 9.46
N LYS A 517 26.15 13.85 8.65
CA LYS A 517 26.25 14.69 7.46
C LYS A 517 25.15 14.35 6.45
N ILE A 518 24.83 13.06 6.29
CA ILE A 518 23.74 12.59 5.42
C ILE A 518 22.39 13.09 5.94
N ASP A 519 22.11 12.93 7.24
CA ASP A 519 20.85 13.38 7.85
C ASP A 519 20.68 14.91 7.70
N ALA A 520 21.74 15.68 7.95
CA ALA A 520 21.74 17.13 7.77
C ALA A 520 21.50 17.55 6.30
N LEU A 521 22.13 16.87 5.33
CA LEU A 521 21.92 17.12 3.90
C LEU A 521 20.50 16.72 3.46
N SER A 522 19.99 15.59 3.95
CA SER A 522 18.63 15.14 3.63
C SER A 522 17.57 16.11 4.17
N PHE A 523 17.78 16.63 5.39
CA PHE A 523 16.93 17.67 5.96
C PHE A 523 17.01 18.95 5.13
N LEU A 524 18.22 19.39 4.76
CA LEU A 524 18.41 20.57 3.93
C LEU A 524 17.72 20.41 2.57
N HIS A 525 17.78 19.23 1.96
CA HIS A 525 17.06 18.96 0.72
C HIS A 525 15.54 19.11 0.89
N VAL A 526 14.96 18.49 1.92
CA VAL A 526 13.51 18.58 2.21
C VAL A 526 13.10 20.02 2.48
N LEU A 527 13.93 20.77 3.22
CA LEU A 527 13.70 22.19 3.51
C LEU A 527 13.65 23.04 2.22
N LEU A 528 14.60 22.82 1.30
CA LEU A 528 14.67 23.51 0.01
C LEU A 528 13.55 23.11 -0.97
N CYS A 529 12.96 21.93 -0.83
CA CYS A 529 11.83 21.49 -1.65
C CYS A 529 10.47 21.98 -1.13
N SER A 530 10.35 22.20 0.18
CA SER A 530 9.09 22.54 0.84
C SER A 530 8.77 24.04 0.90
N HIS A 531 9.77 24.91 0.67
CA HIS A 531 9.63 26.35 0.87
C HIS A 531 9.86 27.16 -0.41
N PRO A 532 9.22 28.34 -0.55
CA PRO A 532 9.41 29.21 -1.69
C PRO A 532 10.87 29.74 -1.77
N PRO A 533 11.40 29.96 -2.99
CA PRO A 533 12.81 30.28 -3.19
C PRO A 533 13.26 31.61 -2.56
N GLY A 534 12.36 32.57 -2.39
CA GLY A 534 12.67 33.90 -1.87
C GLY A 534 13.26 33.91 -0.45
N VAL A 535 12.91 32.92 0.39
CA VAL A 535 13.38 32.84 1.78
C VAL A 535 14.87 32.46 1.85
N PHE A 536 15.34 31.59 0.95
CA PHE A 536 16.73 31.13 0.99
C PHE A 536 17.71 32.06 0.29
N GLN A 537 17.26 32.88 -0.66
CA GLN A 537 18.15 33.74 -1.47
C GLN A 537 19.06 34.64 -0.62
N GLN A 538 18.60 35.10 0.54
CA GLN A 538 19.39 35.91 1.47
C GLN A 538 20.52 35.12 2.16
N HIS A 539 20.38 33.81 2.27
CA HIS A 539 21.26 32.93 3.05
C HIS A 539 22.21 32.07 2.19
N ILE A 540 22.05 32.07 0.86
CA ILE A 540 22.86 31.25 -0.06
C ILE A 540 24.37 31.46 0.14
N LYS A 541 24.80 32.70 0.46
CA LYS A 541 26.22 33.03 0.68
C LYS A 541 26.87 32.17 1.77
N VAL A 542 26.07 31.76 2.76
CA VAL A 542 26.53 31.07 3.97
C VAL A 542 26.42 29.55 3.82
N PHE A 543 25.40 29.06 3.12
CA PHE A 543 25.17 27.62 2.91
C PHE A 543 26.00 27.00 1.80
N LEU A 544 26.30 27.77 0.75
CA LEU A 544 26.89 27.21 -0.45
C LEU A 544 28.31 26.62 -0.24
N PRO A 545 29.23 27.29 0.48
CA PRO A 545 30.58 26.74 0.67
C PRO A 545 30.59 25.38 1.41
N PRO A 546 29.87 25.20 2.54
CA PRO A 546 29.78 23.90 3.21
C PRO A 546 29.22 22.78 2.31
N VAL A 547 28.19 23.07 1.50
CA VAL A 547 27.60 22.06 0.59
C VAL A 547 28.61 21.67 -0.49
N ILE A 548 29.33 22.62 -1.07
CA ILE A 548 30.38 22.34 -2.06
C ILE A 548 31.51 21.51 -1.44
N GLN A 549 31.90 21.79 -0.19
CA GLN A 549 32.87 20.97 0.52
C GLN A 549 32.38 19.53 0.70
N CYS A 550 31.09 19.31 0.99
CA CYS A 550 30.49 17.97 1.05
C CYS A 550 30.45 17.27 -0.32
N VAL A 551 30.37 18.01 -1.44
CA VAL A 551 30.50 17.43 -2.79
C VAL A 551 31.93 16.92 -3.03
N GLU A 552 32.94 17.51 -2.39
CA GLU A 552 34.35 17.09 -2.48
C GLU A 552 34.73 16.00 -1.45
N ASP A 553 33.79 15.50 -0.65
CA ASP A 553 34.02 14.50 0.40
C ASP A 553 34.46 13.13 -0.20
N PRO A 554 35.36 12.37 0.47
CA PRO A 554 35.76 11.04 0.01
C PRO A 554 34.61 10.01 0.03
N PHE A 555 33.60 10.18 0.88
CA PHE A 555 32.52 9.23 1.02
C PHE A 555 31.38 9.49 0.02
N TYR A 556 31.08 8.47 -0.80
CA TYR A 556 30.17 8.62 -1.94
C TYR A 556 28.73 8.97 -1.53
N LYS A 557 28.21 8.48 -0.39
CA LYS A 557 26.85 8.81 0.07
C LYS A 557 26.67 10.26 0.50
N ILE A 558 27.70 10.87 1.10
CA ILE A 558 27.68 12.30 1.40
C ILE A 558 27.69 13.08 0.09
N THR A 559 28.51 12.66 -0.87
CA THR A 559 28.58 13.29 -2.19
C THR A 559 27.24 13.21 -2.93
N SER A 560 26.54 12.06 -2.89
CA SER A 560 25.27 11.87 -3.61
C SER A 560 24.14 12.76 -3.07
N GLU A 561 24.04 12.92 -1.75
CA GLU A 561 23.09 13.83 -1.11
C GLU A 561 23.48 15.30 -1.29
N ALA A 562 24.78 15.63 -1.21
CA ALA A 562 25.25 17.00 -1.44
C ALA A 562 24.98 17.47 -2.88
N LEU A 563 25.13 16.59 -3.87
CA LEU A 563 24.77 16.88 -5.27
C LEU A 563 23.27 17.11 -5.44
N LEU A 564 22.44 16.37 -4.70
CA LEU A 564 20.99 16.51 -4.73
C LEU A 564 20.55 17.84 -4.09
N VAL A 565 21.15 18.23 -2.98
CA VAL A 565 20.98 19.57 -2.39
C VAL A 565 21.41 20.65 -3.39
N THR A 566 22.59 20.50 -4.01
CA THR A 566 23.14 21.45 -4.99
C THR A 566 22.19 21.64 -6.18
N GLN A 567 21.60 20.55 -6.68
CA GLN A 567 20.60 20.58 -7.75
C GLN A 567 19.39 21.46 -7.38
N GLN A 568 18.85 21.31 -6.17
CA GLN A 568 17.71 22.11 -5.71
C GLN A 568 18.11 23.57 -5.44
N MET A 569 19.32 23.81 -4.92
CA MET A 569 19.85 25.17 -4.72
C MET A 569 19.92 25.94 -6.04
N VAL A 570 20.36 25.32 -7.13
CA VAL A 570 20.41 25.95 -8.45
C VAL A 570 19.02 26.41 -8.92
N ARG A 571 17.98 25.60 -8.67
CA ARG A 571 16.59 25.97 -8.98
C ARG A 571 16.11 27.19 -8.18
N ILE A 572 16.56 27.31 -6.93
CA ILE A 572 16.23 28.43 -6.03
C ILE A 572 16.99 29.71 -6.41
N MET A 573 18.25 29.58 -6.84
CA MET A 573 19.07 30.70 -7.29
C MET A 573 18.45 31.43 -8.48
N ARG A 574 17.86 30.67 -9.42
CA ARG A 574 17.14 31.22 -10.56
C ARG A 574 15.85 30.44 -10.83
N PRO A 575 14.72 30.82 -10.20
CA PRO A 575 13.43 30.23 -10.52
C PRO A 575 13.01 30.70 -11.91
N LEU A 576 12.98 29.80 -12.90
CA LEU A 576 12.57 30.14 -14.27
C LEU A 576 11.05 30.35 -14.41
N GLU A 577 10.28 29.95 -13.41
CA GLU A 577 8.81 30.04 -13.37
C GLU A 577 8.31 31.41 -12.85
N VAL A 578 9.13 32.13 -12.08
CA VAL A 578 8.81 33.47 -11.55
C VAL A 578 9.84 34.47 -12.11
N PRO A 579 9.46 35.37 -13.04
CA PRO A 579 10.40 36.27 -13.74
C PRO A 579 11.13 37.30 -12.85
N THR A 580 10.84 37.35 -11.55
CA THR A 580 11.18 38.43 -10.62
C THR A 580 12.12 37.96 -9.51
N SER A 581 13.27 37.37 -9.82
CA SER A 581 14.37 37.23 -8.87
C SER A 581 15.41 38.34 -9.10
N THR A 582 15.48 39.32 -8.21
CA THR A 582 16.48 40.40 -8.18
C THR A 582 17.86 39.95 -7.67
N PHE A 583 18.09 38.65 -7.53
CA PHE A 583 19.30 38.08 -6.94
C PHE A 583 20.44 37.94 -7.97
N ASP A 584 21.64 38.44 -7.65
CA ASP A 584 22.82 38.30 -8.51
C ASP A 584 23.46 36.91 -8.34
N VAL A 585 23.25 36.07 -9.35
CA VAL A 585 23.70 34.67 -9.37
C VAL A 585 25.16 34.52 -9.79
N LYS A 586 25.74 35.52 -10.47
CA LYS A 586 27.06 35.45 -11.13
C LYS A 586 28.24 34.98 -10.26
N PRO A 587 28.39 35.37 -8.98
CA PRO A 587 29.58 35.01 -8.22
C PRO A 587 29.63 33.52 -7.85
N TYR A 588 28.50 32.84 -7.77
CA TYR A 588 28.39 31.48 -7.27
C TYR A 588 28.44 30.40 -8.37
N VAL A 589 28.25 30.80 -9.63
CA VAL A 589 28.16 29.87 -10.78
C VAL A 589 29.45 29.07 -10.94
N LYS A 590 30.61 29.71 -10.81
CA LYS A 590 31.91 29.08 -11.04
C LYS A 590 32.21 27.98 -10.02
N ASP A 591 31.91 28.22 -8.74
CA ASP A 591 32.22 27.28 -7.67
C ASP A 591 31.33 26.03 -7.75
N VAL A 592 30.02 26.23 -7.97
CA VAL A 592 29.05 25.14 -8.16
C VAL A 592 29.38 24.31 -9.39
N PHE A 593 29.72 24.98 -10.49
CA PHE A 593 30.06 24.32 -11.74
C PHE A 593 31.36 23.51 -11.60
N ALA A 594 32.42 24.10 -11.03
CA ALA A 594 33.70 23.43 -10.85
C ALA A 594 33.61 22.18 -9.96
N GLY A 595 32.91 22.27 -8.82
CA GLY A 595 32.69 21.14 -7.91
C GLY A 595 31.92 20.00 -8.58
N THR A 596 30.85 20.31 -9.31
CA THR A 596 30.04 19.31 -10.03
C THR A 596 30.80 18.70 -11.22
N LEU A 597 31.59 19.50 -11.95
CA LEU A 597 32.36 19.05 -13.11
C LEU A 597 33.43 18.02 -12.74
N LYS A 598 34.10 18.18 -11.59
CA LYS A 598 35.07 17.20 -11.07
C LYS A 598 34.42 15.81 -10.91
N ARG A 599 33.23 15.75 -10.31
CA ARG A 599 32.48 14.50 -10.12
C ARG A 599 31.92 13.94 -11.42
N LEU A 600 31.49 14.79 -12.34
CA LEU A 600 30.98 14.37 -13.64
C LEU A 600 32.07 13.74 -14.53
N LYS A 601 33.31 14.23 -14.47
CA LYS A 601 34.45 13.70 -15.24
C LYS A 601 35.01 12.39 -14.67
N ALA A 602 34.90 12.17 -13.36
CA ALA A 602 35.43 10.97 -12.73
C ALA A 602 34.78 9.68 -13.28
N THR A 603 35.60 8.66 -13.55
CA THR A 603 35.13 7.33 -14.00
C THR A 603 35.00 6.35 -12.85
N ASP A 604 35.79 6.52 -11.79
CA ASP A 604 36.00 5.52 -10.72
C ASP A 604 35.17 5.85 -9.46
N ILE A 605 33.93 6.27 -9.67
CA ILE A 605 32.98 6.58 -8.59
C ILE A 605 31.72 5.72 -8.71
N ASP A 606 31.00 5.61 -7.59
CA ASP A 606 29.74 4.86 -7.49
C ASP A 606 28.69 5.33 -8.52
N GLN A 607 27.81 4.41 -8.93
CA GLN A 607 26.74 4.69 -9.88
C GLN A 607 25.81 5.81 -9.39
N GLU A 608 25.47 5.81 -8.10
CA GLU A 608 24.54 6.79 -7.51
C GLU A 608 25.09 8.21 -7.69
N VAL A 609 26.37 8.41 -7.40
CA VAL A 609 27.03 9.72 -7.55
C VAL A 609 27.07 10.15 -9.01
N LYS A 610 27.33 9.23 -9.95
CA LYS A 610 27.31 9.54 -11.39
C LYS A 610 25.95 10.04 -11.84
N GLU A 611 24.88 9.36 -11.46
CA GLU A 611 23.52 9.75 -11.84
C GLU A 611 23.14 11.11 -11.23
N ARG A 612 23.44 11.33 -9.94
CA ARG A 612 23.19 12.61 -9.26
C ARG A 612 24.02 13.75 -9.87
N ALA A 613 25.28 13.49 -10.24
CA ALA A 613 26.15 14.49 -10.89
C ALA A 613 25.62 14.88 -12.28
N ILE A 614 25.17 13.91 -13.08
CA ILE A 614 24.54 14.15 -14.39
C ILE A 614 23.28 15.01 -14.22
N SER A 615 22.40 14.65 -13.28
CA SER A 615 21.16 15.41 -13.03
C SER A 615 21.45 16.83 -12.52
N CYS A 616 22.35 16.97 -11.54
CA CYS A 616 22.75 18.27 -11.01
C CYS A 616 23.36 19.16 -12.09
N MET A 617 24.28 18.64 -12.91
CA MET A 617 24.84 19.39 -14.05
C MET A 617 23.76 19.75 -15.07
N GLY A 618 22.77 18.88 -15.28
CA GLY A 618 21.60 19.16 -16.09
C GLY A 618 20.82 20.39 -15.65
N HIS A 619 20.58 20.52 -14.35
CA HIS A 619 19.92 21.69 -13.77
C HIS A 619 20.81 22.94 -13.84
N ILE A 620 22.12 22.82 -13.60
CA ILE A 620 23.07 23.93 -13.76
C ILE A 620 23.01 24.47 -15.20
N VAL A 621 23.07 23.59 -16.21
CA VAL A 621 22.98 24.01 -17.61
C VAL A 621 21.61 24.61 -17.89
N SER A 622 20.51 23.97 -17.47
CA SER A 622 19.14 24.43 -17.75
C SER A 622 18.82 25.81 -17.16
N HIS A 623 19.32 26.13 -15.96
CA HIS A 623 19.04 27.39 -15.26
C HIS A 623 20.14 28.45 -15.41
N LEU A 624 21.40 28.07 -15.60
CA LEU A 624 22.57 28.98 -15.59
C LEU A 624 23.36 28.96 -16.90
N GLY A 625 22.86 28.29 -17.95
CA GLY A 625 23.58 28.07 -19.21
C GLY A 625 23.99 29.33 -19.97
N ASP A 626 23.29 30.45 -19.79
CA ASP A 626 23.65 31.76 -20.35
C ASP A 626 24.91 32.37 -19.71
N LEU A 627 25.21 32.01 -18.46
CA LEU A 627 26.36 32.50 -17.70
C LEU A 627 27.60 31.60 -17.81
N LEU A 628 27.46 30.39 -18.38
CA LEU A 628 28.56 29.42 -18.52
C LEU A 628 29.53 29.72 -19.67
N GLY A 629 29.12 30.50 -20.68
CA GLY A 629 29.99 30.94 -21.78
C GLY A 629 30.77 29.80 -22.46
N SER A 630 32.10 29.80 -22.33
CA SER A 630 33.02 28.85 -22.96
C SER A 630 32.97 27.41 -22.41
N ASP A 631 32.48 27.22 -21.18
CA ASP A 631 32.51 25.91 -20.51
C ASP A 631 31.32 25.02 -20.88
N LEU A 632 30.35 25.57 -21.61
CA LEU A 632 29.15 24.86 -22.04
C LEU A 632 29.46 23.75 -23.06
N GLN A 633 30.25 24.04 -24.10
CA GLN A 633 30.52 23.06 -25.16
C GLN A 633 31.25 21.80 -24.67
N PRO A 634 32.33 21.89 -23.87
CA PRO A 634 32.96 20.71 -23.28
C PRO A 634 32.00 19.89 -22.41
N THR A 635 31.11 20.56 -21.68
CA THR A 635 30.12 19.90 -20.82
C THR A 635 29.08 19.12 -21.63
N LEU A 636 28.63 19.67 -22.75
CA LEU A 636 27.71 18.99 -23.67
C LEU A 636 28.35 17.74 -24.30
N GLN A 637 29.65 17.77 -24.60
CA GLN A 637 30.37 16.58 -25.09
C GLN A 637 30.43 15.48 -24.03
N ILE A 638 30.64 15.84 -22.75
CA ILE A 638 30.60 14.86 -21.65
C ILE A 638 29.22 14.21 -21.55
N PHE A 639 28.13 14.96 -21.72
CA PHE A 639 26.78 14.37 -21.77
C PHE A 639 26.61 13.37 -22.92
N LEU A 640 27.22 13.62 -24.09
CA LEU A 640 27.21 12.67 -25.22
C LEU A 640 27.92 11.36 -24.87
N GLU A 641 29.09 11.43 -24.21
CA GLU A 641 29.82 10.26 -23.76
C GLU A 641 29.04 9.48 -22.70
N ARG A 642 28.41 10.17 -21.74
CA ARG A 642 27.54 9.55 -20.72
C ARG A 642 26.26 8.96 -21.31
N LEU A 643 25.77 9.48 -22.43
CA LEU A 643 24.65 8.91 -23.18
C LEU A 643 25.01 7.55 -23.79
N LYS A 644 26.25 7.38 -24.27
CA LYS A 644 26.74 6.12 -24.86
C LYS A 644 26.89 4.99 -23.82
N ASN A 645 27.12 5.34 -22.55
CA ASN A 645 27.30 4.37 -21.48
C ASN A 645 25.97 3.75 -21.00
N GLU A 646 25.98 2.44 -20.69
CA GLU A 646 24.78 1.65 -20.38
C GLU A 646 24.04 2.12 -19.14
N ILE A 647 24.80 2.36 -18.07
CA ILE A 647 24.25 2.65 -16.75
C ILE A 647 23.69 4.08 -16.71
N THR A 648 24.39 5.03 -17.34
CA THR A 648 24.07 6.46 -17.27
C THR A 648 23.10 6.96 -18.35
N ARG A 649 22.77 6.12 -19.36
CA ARG A 649 21.96 6.56 -20.52
C ARG A 649 20.61 7.15 -20.12
N LEU A 650 19.88 6.55 -19.17
CA LEU A 650 18.53 6.98 -18.82
C LEU A 650 18.54 8.37 -18.17
N THR A 651 19.46 8.58 -17.24
CA THR A 651 19.63 9.86 -16.54
C THR A 651 20.15 10.95 -17.48
N ALA A 652 21.02 10.59 -18.43
CA ALA A 652 21.46 11.50 -19.49
C ALA A 652 20.30 11.92 -20.40
N VAL A 653 19.43 11.00 -20.82
CA VAL A 653 18.24 11.32 -21.64
C VAL A 653 17.29 12.29 -20.92
N LYS A 654 16.98 12.04 -19.64
CA LYS A 654 16.15 12.94 -18.82
C LYS A 654 16.78 14.32 -18.70
N THR A 655 18.10 14.35 -18.51
CA THR A 655 18.88 15.60 -18.43
C THR A 655 18.85 16.38 -19.74
N LEU A 656 19.03 15.72 -20.88
CA LEU A 656 18.92 16.36 -22.20
C LEU A 656 17.51 16.89 -22.46
N THR A 657 16.48 16.17 -22.00
CA THR A 657 15.09 16.64 -22.06
C THR A 657 14.91 17.93 -21.27
N LEU A 658 15.44 17.98 -20.05
CA LEU A 658 15.40 19.16 -19.19
C LEU A 658 16.14 20.36 -19.80
N ILE A 659 17.33 20.13 -20.37
CA ILE A 659 18.13 21.18 -21.03
C ILE A 659 17.39 21.72 -22.26
N ALA A 660 16.85 20.83 -23.10
CA ALA A 660 16.06 21.23 -24.27
C ALA A 660 14.76 21.95 -23.86
N ALA A 661 14.11 21.52 -22.78
CA ALA A 661 12.90 22.13 -22.26
C ALA A 661 13.12 23.52 -21.63
N SER A 662 14.36 23.90 -21.31
CA SER A 662 14.70 25.20 -20.71
C SER A 662 14.14 26.41 -21.50
N ALA A 663 13.72 27.44 -20.76
CA ALA A 663 13.28 28.72 -21.31
C ALA A 663 14.42 29.51 -21.96
N LEU A 664 15.68 29.25 -21.57
CA LEU A 664 16.86 30.00 -22.00
C LEU A 664 17.34 29.68 -23.43
N ARG A 665 16.70 28.74 -24.14
CA ARG A 665 17.01 28.31 -25.52
C ARG A 665 18.52 28.07 -25.74
N ILE A 666 19.10 27.19 -24.93
CA ILE A 666 20.51 26.83 -24.97
C ILE A 666 20.86 26.20 -26.32
N ASP A 667 22.01 26.51 -26.90
CA ASP A 667 22.41 25.94 -28.18
C ASP A 667 22.87 24.48 -28.03
N LEU A 668 22.02 23.53 -28.43
CA LEU A 668 22.31 22.10 -28.45
C LEU A 668 22.76 21.60 -29.83
N ARG A 669 22.84 22.46 -30.85
CA ARG A 669 23.12 22.05 -32.25
C ARG A 669 24.33 21.13 -32.43
N PRO A 670 25.47 21.32 -31.76
CA PRO A 670 26.63 20.45 -31.92
C PRO A 670 26.38 18.99 -31.47
N LEU A 671 25.49 18.80 -30.51
CA LEU A 671 25.15 17.50 -29.94
C LEU A 671 24.16 16.73 -30.81
N LEU A 672 23.24 17.43 -31.48
CA LEU A 672 22.10 16.82 -32.16
C LEU A 672 22.51 15.86 -33.29
N ALA A 673 23.64 16.13 -33.96
CA ALA A 673 24.08 15.33 -35.10
C ALA A 673 24.44 13.88 -34.74
N GLU A 674 25.13 13.67 -33.62
CA GLU A 674 25.41 12.32 -33.10
C GLU A 674 24.34 11.84 -32.10
N GLY A 675 23.72 12.76 -31.36
CA GLY A 675 22.78 12.45 -30.29
C GLY A 675 21.46 11.86 -30.79
N ILE A 676 20.87 12.39 -31.87
CA ILE A 676 19.57 11.92 -32.37
C ILE A 676 19.63 10.46 -32.85
N PRO A 677 20.63 10.03 -33.66
CA PRO A 677 20.78 8.61 -34.03
C PRO A 677 20.95 7.68 -32.82
N ILE A 678 21.69 8.12 -31.80
CA ILE A 678 21.87 7.35 -30.56
C ILE A 678 20.54 7.21 -29.82
N LEU A 679 19.77 8.30 -29.69
CA LEU A 679 18.43 8.27 -29.11
C LEU A 679 17.49 7.35 -29.90
N GLY A 680 17.54 7.39 -31.24
CA GLY A 680 16.82 6.44 -32.10
C GLY A 680 17.13 4.98 -31.76
N SER A 681 18.41 4.63 -31.56
CA SER A 681 18.81 3.28 -31.18
C SER A 681 18.22 2.80 -29.83
N PHE A 682 17.90 3.72 -28.91
CA PHE A 682 17.31 3.38 -27.62
C PHE A 682 15.85 2.95 -27.71
N LEU A 683 15.15 3.39 -28.76
CA LEU A 683 13.76 3.01 -29.01
C LEU A 683 13.60 1.51 -29.31
N ARG A 684 14.66 0.86 -29.82
CA ARG A 684 14.68 -0.61 -30.04
C ARG A 684 14.84 -1.42 -28.76
N LYS A 685 15.34 -0.83 -27.67
CA LYS A 685 15.69 -1.57 -26.44
C LYS A 685 14.43 -1.91 -25.65
N ASN A 686 14.38 -3.08 -25.01
CA ASN A 686 13.21 -3.57 -24.25
C ASN A 686 12.97 -2.85 -22.90
N GLN A 687 13.55 -1.67 -22.67
CA GLN A 687 13.42 -0.93 -21.41
C GLN A 687 12.36 0.18 -21.54
N ARG A 688 11.17 -0.05 -20.98
CA ARG A 688 10.02 0.89 -21.05
C ARG A 688 10.35 2.32 -20.62
N ALA A 689 10.99 2.50 -19.46
CA ALA A 689 11.34 3.83 -18.94
C ALA A 689 12.29 4.61 -19.87
N LEU A 690 13.18 3.88 -20.57
CA LEU A 690 14.10 4.47 -21.53
C LEU A 690 13.37 4.89 -22.81
N LYS A 691 12.47 4.05 -23.34
CA LYS A 691 11.63 4.39 -24.50
C LYS A 691 10.84 5.68 -24.25
N LEU A 692 10.13 5.77 -23.13
CA LEU A 692 9.31 6.94 -22.78
C LEU A 692 10.15 8.21 -22.61
N SER A 693 11.26 8.14 -21.86
CA SER A 693 12.14 9.29 -21.67
C SER A 693 12.76 9.74 -22.99
N THR A 694 13.11 8.79 -23.87
CA THR A 694 13.70 9.07 -25.19
C THR A 694 12.68 9.71 -26.12
N LEU A 695 11.44 9.20 -26.18
CA LEU A 695 10.37 9.81 -26.98
C LEU A 695 10.05 11.23 -26.50
N SER A 696 9.98 11.45 -25.18
CA SER A 696 9.80 12.78 -24.61
C SER A 696 10.96 13.72 -24.98
N ALA A 697 12.20 13.25 -24.90
CA ALA A 697 13.39 14.01 -25.27
C ALA A 697 13.34 14.43 -26.75
N LEU A 698 13.09 13.46 -27.63
CA LEU A 698 13.00 13.69 -29.08
C LEU A 698 11.86 14.66 -29.41
N ASN A 699 10.71 14.56 -28.73
CA ASN A 699 9.57 15.44 -28.95
C ASN A 699 9.92 16.91 -28.63
N VAL A 700 10.54 17.16 -27.47
CA VAL A 700 10.96 18.51 -27.06
C VAL A 700 12.03 19.05 -28.01
N ILE A 701 12.99 18.22 -28.42
CA ILE A 701 14.06 18.61 -29.35
C ILE A 701 13.46 19.02 -30.71
N VAL A 702 12.54 18.23 -31.26
CA VAL A 702 11.89 18.51 -32.55
C VAL A 702 11.11 19.82 -32.50
N LEU A 703 10.38 20.08 -31.42
CA LEU A 703 9.56 21.29 -31.28
C LEU A 703 10.40 22.59 -31.20
N LYS A 704 11.60 22.53 -30.62
CA LYS A 704 12.42 23.73 -30.37
C LYS A 704 13.60 23.92 -31.33
N TYR A 705 14.10 22.85 -31.96
CA TYR A 705 15.30 22.88 -32.80
C TYR A 705 15.03 22.42 -34.24
N SER A 706 13.80 22.63 -34.76
CA SER A 706 13.37 22.23 -36.10
C SER A 706 14.34 22.65 -37.22
N ASP A 707 14.96 23.83 -37.09
CA ASP A 707 15.81 24.43 -38.13
C ASP A 707 17.15 23.69 -38.34
N SER A 708 17.57 22.86 -37.39
CA SER A 708 18.87 22.17 -37.40
C SER A 708 18.78 20.68 -37.69
N LEU A 709 17.58 20.16 -37.94
CA LEU A 709 17.34 18.74 -38.20
C LEU A 709 17.67 18.41 -39.66
N LYS A 710 18.70 17.57 -39.87
CA LYS A 710 18.99 17.03 -41.21
C LYS A 710 18.06 15.85 -41.55
N PRO A 711 17.74 15.61 -42.84
CA PRO A 711 16.91 14.50 -43.26
C PRO A 711 17.37 13.15 -42.70
N ASP A 712 18.67 12.85 -42.74
CA ASP A 712 19.25 11.59 -42.24
C ASP A 712 18.94 11.33 -40.75
N MET A 713 18.90 12.39 -39.93
CA MET A 713 18.59 12.27 -38.51
C MET A 713 17.13 11.88 -38.29
N ILE A 714 16.22 12.46 -39.09
CA ILE A 714 14.79 12.16 -39.06
C ILE A 714 14.54 10.72 -39.53
N GLU A 715 15.28 10.24 -40.53
CA GLU A 715 15.16 8.86 -40.99
C GLU A 715 15.49 7.84 -39.89
N SER A 716 16.55 8.10 -39.11
CA SER A 716 16.93 7.22 -37.99
C SER A 716 15.84 7.10 -36.93
N MET A 717 15.01 8.13 -36.74
CA MET A 717 13.89 8.13 -35.81
C MET A 717 12.68 7.42 -36.42
N LEU A 718 12.31 7.79 -37.65
CA LEU A 718 11.10 7.28 -38.33
C LEU A 718 11.12 5.77 -38.56
N ASN A 719 12.30 5.17 -38.75
CA ASN A 719 12.42 3.73 -38.93
C ASN A 719 12.02 2.93 -37.68
N GLU A 720 12.11 3.53 -36.48
CA GLU A 720 11.83 2.84 -35.20
C GLU A 720 10.40 3.03 -34.71
N LEU A 721 9.72 4.11 -35.14
CA LEU A 721 8.38 4.44 -34.65
C LEU A 721 7.30 3.38 -34.95
N PRO A 722 7.29 2.69 -36.12
CA PRO A 722 6.27 1.68 -36.38
C PRO A 722 6.25 0.55 -35.34
N GLY A 723 7.42 0.09 -34.88
CA GLY A 723 7.52 -0.93 -33.82
C GLY A 723 7.18 -0.44 -32.41
N LEU A 724 6.81 0.84 -32.25
CA LEU A 724 6.35 1.41 -31.00
C LEU A 724 4.84 1.70 -30.99
N ILE A 725 4.20 1.71 -32.17
CA ILE A 725 2.76 1.96 -32.31
C ILE A 725 2.06 0.60 -32.26
N GLU A 726 1.92 0.10 -31.04
CA GLU A 726 1.25 -1.17 -30.75
C GLU A 726 0.14 -0.97 -29.70
N GLU A 727 -0.79 -1.91 -29.65
CA GLU A 727 -1.86 -1.93 -28.64
C GLU A 727 -1.35 -2.34 -27.25
N SER A 728 -0.16 -2.94 -27.18
CA SER A 728 0.46 -3.48 -25.97
C SER A 728 0.82 -2.41 -24.93
N ASP A 729 1.32 -1.24 -25.36
CA ASP A 729 1.64 -0.10 -24.48
C ASP A 729 1.10 1.21 -25.06
N MET A 730 -0.12 1.55 -24.65
CA MET A 730 -0.84 2.74 -25.12
C MET A 730 -0.10 4.05 -24.81
N HIS A 731 0.69 4.11 -23.73
CA HIS A 731 1.41 5.32 -23.36
C HIS A 731 2.64 5.56 -24.25
N ILE A 732 3.37 4.50 -24.61
CA ILE A 732 4.45 4.59 -25.61
C ILE A 732 3.85 5.00 -26.96
N SER A 733 2.76 4.36 -27.38
CA SER A 733 2.04 4.70 -28.62
C SER A 733 1.60 6.17 -28.64
N GLN A 734 1.04 6.68 -27.53
CA GLN A 734 0.70 8.10 -27.38
C GLN A 734 1.91 9.00 -27.59
N MET A 735 3.04 8.73 -26.91
CA MET A 735 4.25 9.56 -27.02
C MET A 735 4.87 9.48 -28.42
N ALA A 736 4.81 8.32 -29.08
CA ALA A 736 5.27 8.15 -30.46
C ALA A 736 4.40 8.94 -31.45
N VAL A 737 3.07 8.92 -31.28
CA VAL A 737 2.13 9.72 -32.09
C VAL A 737 2.31 11.22 -31.84
N MET A 738 2.56 11.64 -30.60
CA MET A 738 2.89 13.04 -30.31
C MET A 738 4.19 13.47 -31.00
N LEU A 739 5.21 12.62 -31.02
CA LEU A 739 6.45 12.88 -31.76
C LEU A 739 6.19 12.99 -33.27
N LEU A 740 5.36 12.11 -33.85
CA LEU A 740 4.93 12.21 -35.26
C LEU A 740 4.21 13.54 -35.53
N THR A 741 3.36 13.98 -34.59
CA THR A 741 2.64 15.25 -34.70
C THR A 741 3.60 16.43 -34.71
N SER A 742 4.61 16.41 -33.84
CA SER A 742 5.66 17.44 -33.79
C SER A 742 6.54 17.44 -35.03
N LEU A 743 6.90 16.26 -35.56
CA LEU A 743 7.64 16.13 -36.83
C LEU A 743 6.83 16.67 -38.01
N ALA A 744 5.52 16.39 -38.05
CA ALA A 744 4.62 16.91 -39.07
C ALA A 744 4.52 18.45 -39.05
N LYS A 745 4.51 19.06 -37.85
CA LYS A 745 4.52 20.53 -37.69
C LYS A 745 5.88 21.16 -38.05
N GLY A 746 6.99 20.52 -37.65
CA GLY A 746 8.33 21.10 -37.79
C GLY A 746 9.01 20.84 -39.14
N CYS A 747 8.80 19.67 -39.77
CA CYS A 747 9.50 19.29 -41.01
C CYS A 747 8.54 18.61 -42.02
N PRO A 748 7.72 19.38 -42.77
CA PRO A 748 6.71 18.83 -43.68
C PRO A 748 7.26 17.90 -44.79
N ALA A 749 8.54 18.04 -45.17
CA ALA A 749 9.18 17.19 -46.19
C ALA A 749 9.27 15.70 -45.77
N SER A 750 9.29 15.42 -44.46
CA SER A 750 9.37 14.06 -43.90
C SER A 750 8.04 13.28 -43.94
N LEU A 751 6.93 13.97 -44.26
CA LEU A 751 5.57 13.41 -44.26
C LEU A 751 5.36 12.27 -45.27
N VAL A 752 6.06 12.28 -46.40
CA VAL A 752 5.92 11.25 -47.44
C VAL A 752 6.32 9.87 -46.92
N LYS A 753 7.33 9.80 -46.04
CA LYS A 753 7.78 8.53 -45.44
C LYS A 753 6.88 8.10 -44.28
N ILE A 754 6.38 9.06 -43.49
CA ILE A 754 5.40 8.84 -42.40
C ILE A 754 4.13 8.18 -42.94
N GLY A 755 3.63 8.64 -44.10
CA GLY A 755 2.42 8.12 -44.72
C GLY A 755 2.49 6.63 -45.08
N ASN A 756 3.66 6.14 -45.50
CA ASN A 756 3.82 4.76 -45.97
C ASN A 756 4.11 3.74 -44.85
N THR A 757 4.77 4.15 -43.76
CA THR A 757 5.24 3.20 -42.73
C THR A 757 4.55 3.33 -41.37
N ALA A 758 4.25 4.54 -40.91
CA ALA A 758 3.71 4.76 -39.56
C ALA A 758 2.17 4.84 -39.56
N LEU A 759 1.57 5.40 -40.62
CA LEU A 759 0.12 5.61 -40.71
C LEU A 759 -0.71 4.31 -40.67
N PRO A 760 -0.28 3.18 -41.30
CA PRO A 760 -1.00 1.91 -41.17
C PRO A 760 -1.09 1.41 -39.73
N GLY A 761 -0.01 1.59 -38.95
CA GLY A 761 0.00 1.26 -37.52
C GLY A 761 -0.94 2.14 -36.71
N VAL A 762 -1.00 3.44 -37.01
CA VAL A 762 -1.98 4.37 -36.40
C VAL A 762 -3.41 3.96 -36.74
N PHE A 763 -3.71 3.58 -37.97
CA PHE A 763 -5.05 3.11 -38.34
C PHE A 763 -5.42 1.81 -37.64
N HIS A 764 -4.50 0.86 -37.52
CA HIS A 764 -4.73 -0.35 -36.72
C HIS A 764 -5.08 0.01 -35.26
N LEU A 765 -4.33 0.93 -34.66
CA LEU A 765 -4.59 1.41 -33.29
C LEU A 765 -5.94 2.12 -33.14
N VAL A 766 -6.42 2.85 -34.16
CA VAL A 766 -7.77 3.46 -34.16
C VAL A 766 -8.88 2.41 -34.08
N HIS A 767 -8.65 1.22 -34.63
CA HIS A 767 -9.59 0.11 -34.55
C HIS A 767 -9.46 -0.71 -33.26
N SER A 768 -8.45 -0.46 -32.42
CA SER A 768 -8.26 -1.17 -31.16
C SER A 768 -9.36 -0.85 -30.14
N PRO A 769 -9.86 -1.84 -29.37
CA PRO A 769 -10.79 -1.61 -28.27
C PRO A 769 -10.14 -0.88 -27.07
N LEU A 770 -8.80 -0.91 -26.95
CA LEU A 770 -8.06 -0.32 -25.83
C LEU A 770 -7.82 1.18 -26.01
N LEU A 771 -8.13 1.75 -27.18
CA LEU A 771 -7.88 3.15 -27.47
C LEU A 771 -8.85 4.07 -26.69
N GLN A 772 -8.31 4.78 -25.72
CA GLN A 772 -9.03 5.78 -24.92
C GLN A 772 -8.11 6.91 -24.44
N GLY A 773 -8.70 8.03 -24.01
CA GLY A 773 -8.01 9.13 -23.35
C GLY A 773 -6.90 9.79 -24.18
N GLY A 774 -5.71 9.90 -23.60
CA GLY A 774 -4.58 10.68 -24.13
C GLY A 774 -4.03 10.19 -25.48
N ALA A 775 -4.07 8.89 -25.75
CA ALA A 775 -3.64 8.34 -27.04
C ALA A 775 -4.60 8.73 -28.17
N LEU A 776 -5.92 8.67 -27.91
CA LEU A 776 -6.93 9.12 -28.86
C LEU A 776 -6.75 10.60 -29.18
N SER A 777 -6.61 11.47 -28.16
CA SER A 777 -6.38 12.90 -28.39
C SER A 777 -5.11 13.17 -29.21
N ALA A 778 -4.02 12.44 -28.96
CA ALA A 778 -2.79 12.57 -29.74
C ALA A 778 -2.98 12.17 -31.21
N ILE A 779 -3.76 11.11 -31.48
CA ILE A 779 -4.10 10.71 -32.86
C ILE A 779 -4.98 11.75 -33.54
N LEU A 780 -5.96 12.32 -32.83
CA LEU A 780 -6.81 13.39 -33.36
C LEU A 780 -5.96 14.61 -33.77
N ASP A 781 -5.03 15.03 -32.91
CA ASP A 781 -4.10 16.13 -33.19
C ASP A 781 -3.20 15.82 -34.40
N LEU A 782 -2.68 14.59 -34.50
CA LEU A 782 -1.90 14.15 -35.66
C LEU A 782 -2.71 14.28 -36.95
N LEU A 783 -3.93 13.73 -36.98
CA LEU A 783 -4.79 13.74 -38.15
C LEU A 783 -5.16 15.16 -38.59
N GLN A 784 -5.43 16.06 -37.64
CA GLN A 784 -5.69 17.47 -37.93
C GLN A 784 -4.49 18.14 -38.62
N VAL A 785 -3.27 17.93 -38.09
CA VAL A 785 -2.04 18.49 -38.66
C VAL A 785 -1.76 17.93 -40.05
N LEU A 786 -1.93 16.63 -40.26
CA LEU A 786 -1.67 15.97 -41.54
C LEU A 786 -2.53 16.56 -42.67
N VAL A 787 -3.82 16.80 -42.40
CA VAL A 787 -4.73 17.38 -43.41
C VAL A 787 -4.37 18.82 -43.77
N VAL A 788 -3.90 19.62 -42.83
CA VAL A 788 -3.46 21.01 -43.10
C VAL A 788 -2.26 21.03 -44.04
N THR A 789 -1.32 20.09 -43.87
CA THR A 789 -0.07 20.06 -44.65
C THR A 789 -0.25 19.66 -46.12
N LYS A 790 -1.38 19.04 -46.50
CA LYS A 790 -1.77 18.70 -47.90
C LYS A 790 -0.67 18.05 -48.76
N THR A 791 0.13 17.16 -48.19
CA THR A 791 1.19 16.44 -48.92
C THR A 791 0.62 15.20 -49.63
N GLY A 792 1.15 14.86 -50.82
CA GLY A 792 0.55 13.90 -51.76
C GLY A 792 0.17 12.52 -51.18
N ASN A 793 -0.99 12.00 -51.62
CA ASN A 793 -1.70 10.79 -51.16
C ASN A 793 -2.27 10.81 -49.72
N MET A 794 -2.23 11.96 -49.03
CA MET A 794 -2.77 12.13 -47.66
C MET A 794 -3.85 13.22 -47.59
N GLY A 795 -4.68 13.31 -48.62
CA GLY A 795 -5.81 14.24 -48.65
C GLY A 795 -6.96 13.79 -47.73
N TYR A 796 -7.87 14.71 -47.42
CA TYR A 796 -9.07 14.45 -46.59
C TYR A 796 -9.85 13.21 -47.06
N ASN A 797 -10.08 13.08 -48.37
CA ASN A 797 -10.80 11.94 -48.95
C ASN A 797 -10.04 10.59 -48.85
N ASP A 798 -8.71 10.61 -48.85
CA ASP A 798 -7.89 9.39 -48.77
C ASP A 798 -7.84 8.88 -47.34
N LEU A 799 -7.65 9.78 -46.36
CA LEU A 799 -7.70 9.45 -44.93
C LEU A 799 -9.08 8.95 -44.51
N LEU A 800 -10.14 9.59 -45.01
CA LEU A 800 -11.51 9.18 -44.74
C LEU A 800 -11.83 7.79 -45.30
N LYS A 801 -11.36 7.48 -46.52
CA LYS A 801 -11.46 6.12 -47.08
C LYS A 801 -10.65 5.09 -46.30
N ALA A 802 -9.46 5.45 -45.83
CA ALA A 802 -8.62 4.54 -45.05
C ALA A 802 -9.25 4.21 -43.68
N LEU A 803 -9.80 5.21 -42.99
CA LEU A 803 -10.47 5.04 -41.69
C LEU A 803 -11.78 4.24 -41.79
N MET A 804 -12.55 4.44 -42.85
CA MET A 804 -13.83 3.77 -43.03
C MET A 804 -13.75 2.47 -43.85
N GLY A 805 -12.62 2.20 -44.50
CA GLY A 805 -12.40 1.03 -45.36
C GLY A 805 -12.76 -0.30 -44.69
N PRO A 806 -12.33 -0.55 -43.45
CA PRO A 806 -12.67 -1.79 -42.72
C PRO A 806 -14.16 -2.00 -42.47
N PHE A 807 -14.97 -0.92 -42.42
CA PHE A 807 -16.41 -1.01 -42.20
C PHE A 807 -17.21 -1.16 -43.50
N HIS A 808 -16.68 -0.65 -44.61
CA HIS A 808 -17.31 -0.75 -45.95
C HIS A 808 -16.95 -2.03 -46.69
N GLY A 809 -15.85 -2.71 -46.32
CA GLY A 809 -15.38 -3.93 -46.95
C GLY A 809 -16.24 -5.16 -46.61
N SER A 810 -16.94 -5.73 -47.61
CA SER A 810 -17.53 -7.05 -47.47
C SER A 810 -16.44 -8.14 -47.52
N GLY A 811 -16.10 -8.74 -46.38
CA GLY A 811 -15.58 -10.11 -46.22
C GLY A 811 -14.69 -10.72 -47.32
N LYS A 812 -13.58 -10.08 -47.72
CA LYS A 812 -12.56 -10.68 -48.62
C LYS A 812 -11.10 -10.41 -48.22
N ALA A 813 -10.83 -10.05 -46.97
CA ALA A 813 -9.49 -10.17 -46.37
C ALA A 813 -9.54 -11.33 -45.36
N ALA A 814 -8.52 -12.20 -45.38
CA ALA A 814 -8.55 -13.55 -44.82
C ALA A 814 -8.60 -13.65 -43.28
N ASP A 815 -8.75 -12.54 -42.55
CA ASP A 815 -9.00 -12.54 -41.10
C ASP A 815 -9.98 -11.41 -40.76
N PRO A 816 -11.26 -11.70 -40.44
CA PRO A 816 -12.17 -10.69 -39.92
C PRO A 816 -11.78 -10.46 -38.45
N THR A 817 -10.96 -9.46 -38.18
CA THR A 817 -10.87 -8.94 -36.80
C THR A 817 -12.27 -8.47 -36.39
N PRO A 818 -12.84 -8.98 -35.29
CA PRO A 818 -14.16 -8.57 -34.85
C PRO A 818 -14.11 -7.06 -34.54
N ILE A 819 -14.91 -6.28 -35.27
CA ILE A 819 -14.94 -4.83 -35.06
C ILE A 819 -15.62 -4.55 -33.72
N HIS A 820 -14.87 -3.98 -32.78
CA HIS A 820 -15.36 -3.68 -31.44
C HIS A 820 -16.17 -2.37 -31.42
N ARG A 821 -17.08 -2.26 -30.43
CA ARG A 821 -17.93 -1.07 -30.23
C ARG A 821 -17.12 0.22 -30.11
N GLN A 822 -15.99 0.19 -29.41
CA GLN A 822 -15.11 1.35 -29.21
C GLN A 822 -14.53 1.87 -30.53
N SER A 823 -14.23 0.98 -31.47
CA SER A 823 -13.68 1.33 -32.79
C SER A 823 -14.60 2.28 -33.56
N TYR A 824 -15.92 2.12 -33.45
CA TYR A 824 -16.89 3.05 -34.06
C TYR A 824 -16.79 4.46 -33.49
N TYR A 825 -16.65 4.60 -32.16
CA TYR A 825 -16.50 5.91 -31.50
C TYR A 825 -15.17 6.57 -31.83
N SER A 826 -14.06 5.80 -31.81
CA SER A 826 -12.74 6.29 -32.16
C SER A 826 -12.70 6.82 -33.59
N VAL A 827 -13.25 6.05 -34.55
CA VAL A 827 -13.30 6.46 -35.96
C VAL A 827 -14.22 7.66 -36.15
N ALA A 828 -15.40 7.70 -35.52
CA ALA A 828 -16.30 8.84 -35.59
C ALA A 828 -15.63 10.15 -35.10
N ARG A 829 -14.85 10.08 -34.01
CA ARG A 829 -14.08 11.23 -33.52
C ARG A 829 -12.95 11.62 -34.46
N CYS A 830 -12.24 10.66 -35.06
CA CYS A 830 -11.24 10.93 -36.09
C CYS A 830 -11.87 11.63 -37.30
N VAL A 831 -13.02 11.17 -37.79
CA VAL A 831 -13.76 11.80 -38.89
C VAL A 831 -14.19 13.22 -38.51
N ALA A 832 -14.68 13.43 -37.29
CA ALA A 832 -15.05 14.76 -36.80
C ALA A 832 -13.84 15.71 -36.70
N ALA A 833 -12.69 15.22 -36.23
CA ALA A 833 -11.46 16.00 -36.18
C ALA A 833 -10.99 16.42 -37.59
N LEU A 834 -11.02 15.51 -38.56
CA LEU A 834 -10.72 15.83 -39.97
C LEU A 834 -11.71 16.87 -40.53
N SER A 835 -13.00 16.73 -40.21
CA SER A 835 -14.07 17.61 -40.70
C SER A 835 -13.98 19.03 -40.14
N SER A 836 -13.52 19.18 -38.89
CA SER A 836 -13.37 20.48 -38.24
C SER A 836 -12.34 21.39 -38.94
N VAL A 837 -11.31 20.80 -39.55
CA VAL A 837 -10.24 21.52 -40.25
C VAL A 837 -10.63 21.84 -41.71
N CYS A 838 -11.48 21.01 -42.33
CA CYS A 838 -11.92 21.16 -43.72
C CYS A 838 -13.45 21.28 -43.88
N PRO A 839 -14.05 22.43 -43.50
CA PRO A 839 -15.51 22.57 -43.43
C PRO A 839 -16.23 22.51 -44.79
N LYS A 840 -15.55 22.84 -45.89
CA LYS A 840 -16.14 22.81 -47.25
C LYS A 840 -16.38 21.38 -47.73
N GLU A 841 -15.42 20.49 -47.52
CA GLU A 841 -15.50 19.07 -47.91
C GLU A 841 -16.38 18.27 -46.93
N ALA A 842 -16.48 18.71 -45.67
CA ALA A 842 -17.38 18.14 -44.68
C ALA A 842 -18.87 18.19 -45.10
N SER A 843 -19.31 19.28 -45.77
CA SER A 843 -20.71 19.40 -46.22
C SER A 843 -21.14 18.33 -47.25
N GLY A 844 -20.22 17.93 -48.13
CA GLY A 844 -20.43 16.85 -49.09
C GLY A 844 -20.52 15.49 -48.41
N MET A 845 -19.68 15.25 -47.41
CA MET A 845 -19.66 14.01 -46.62
C MET A 845 -20.90 13.85 -45.71
N VAL A 846 -21.37 14.94 -45.08
CA VAL A 846 -22.63 14.91 -44.32
C VAL A 846 -23.80 14.50 -45.21
N THR A 847 -23.81 14.97 -46.46
CA THR A 847 -24.85 14.61 -47.43
C THR A 847 -24.76 13.14 -47.85
N SER A 848 -23.55 12.57 -48.02
CA SER A 848 -23.39 11.14 -48.31
C SER A 848 -23.81 10.26 -47.14
N PHE A 849 -23.45 10.62 -45.89
CA PHE A 849 -23.89 9.88 -44.71
C PHE A 849 -25.41 9.92 -44.51
N ILE A 850 -26.07 11.04 -44.80
CA ILE A 850 -27.54 11.09 -44.77
C ILE A 850 -28.15 10.13 -45.80
N GLN A 851 -27.56 10.01 -47.00
CA GLN A 851 -28.02 9.06 -48.03
C GLN A 851 -27.78 7.60 -47.63
N GLU A 852 -26.63 7.29 -47.02
CA GLU A 852 -26.32 5.95 -46.52
C GLU A 852 -27.28 5.52 -45.41
N VAL A 853 -27.56 6.41 -44.46
CA VAL A 853 -28.48 6.14 -43.35
C VAL A 853 -29.92 5.90 -43.84
N LYS A 854 -30.36 6.63 -44.88
CA LYS A 854 -31.70 6.46 -45.47
C LYS A 854 -31.86 5.13 -46.19
N ASN A 855 -30.79 4.53 -46.69
CA ASN A 855 -30.88 3.32 -47.48
C ASN A 855 -30.96 2.08 -46.59
N PRO A 856 -32.09 1.35 -46.51
CA PRO A 856 -32.21 0.17 -45.67
C PRO A 856 -31.32 -1.00 -46.12
N LYS A 857 -30.72 -0.94 -47.33
CA LYS A 857 -29.83 -1.97 -47.88
C LYS A 857 -28.36 -1.83 -47.45
N THR A 858 -27.98 -0.72 -46.80
CA THR A 858 -26.60 -0.56 -46.30
C THR A 858 -26.36 -1.49 -45.11
N PRO A 859 -25.15 -2.05 -44.96
CA PRO A 859 -24.79 -2.85 -43.79
C PRO A 859 -25.04 -2.09 -42.49
N GLU A 860 -25.56 -2.77 -41.47
CA GLU A 860 -25.82 -2.18 -40.15
C GLU A 860 -24.58 -1.50 -39.51
N PRO A 861 -23.34 -2.06 -39.62
CA PRO A 861 -22.12 -1.41 -39.14
C PRO A 861 -21.86 -0.04 -39.76
N VAL A 862 -22.13 0.09 -41.06
CA VAL A 862 -21.95 1.37 -41.78
C VAL A 862 -22.97 2.38 -41.27
N ARG A 863 -24.24 1.97 -41.07
CA ARG A 863 -25.25 2.86 -40.49
C ARG A 863 -24.89 3.36 -39.10
N ILE A 864 -24.36 2.48 -38.24
CA ILE A 864 -23.93 2.86 -36.88
C ILE A 864 -22.79 3.88 -36.95
N LEU A 865 -21.79 3.62 -37.79
CA LEU A 865 -20.66 4.54 -37.99
C LEU A 865 -21.11 5.89 -38.54
N SER A 866 -22.01 5.90 -39.52
CA SER A 866 -22.53 7.13 -40.13
C SER A 866 -23.34 7.95 -39.11
N PHE A 867 -24.15 7.32 -38.25
CA PHE A 867 -24.84 8.03 -37.16
C PHE A 867 -23.86 8.64 -36.15
N LEU A 868 -22.88 7.87 -35.67
CA LEU A 868 -21.90 8.38 -34.70
C LEU A 868 -21.03 9.49 -35.29
N SER A 869 -20.63 9.35 -36.56
CA SER A 869 -19.86 10.37 -37.28
C SER A 869 -20.67 11.65 -37.47
N LEU A 870 -21.96 11.55 -37.83
CA LEU A 870 -22.88 12.69 -37.88
C LEU A 870 -23.03 13.37 -36.51
N GLY A 871 -23.07 12.58 -35.44
CA GLY A 871 -23.09 13.06 -34.06
C GLY A 871 -21.86 13.91 -33.71
N GLU A 872 -20.67 13.33 -33.83
CA GLU A 872 -19.41 14.00 -33.47
C GLU A 872 -19.09 15.19 -34.39
N VAL A 873 -19.44 15.12 -35.69
CA VAL A 873 -19.35 16.27 -36.60
C VAL A 873 -20.34 17.36 -36.18
N GLY A 874 -21.58 16.98 -35.86
CA GLY A 874 -22.62 17.90 -35.40
C GLY A 874 -22.35 18.54 -34.05
N ARG A 875 -21.46 17.97 -33.25
CA ARG A 875 -20.96 18.56 -32.00
C ARG A 875 -20.06 19.77 -32.27
N ASN A 876 -19.19 19.67 -33.28
CA ASN A 876 -18.18 20.69 -33.59
C ASN A 876 -18.65 21.70 -34.65
N MET A 877 -19.63 21.33 -35.48
CA MET A 877 -20.13 22.14 -36.60
C MET A 877 -21.65 22.29 -36.55
N ASN A 878 -22.17 23.47 -36.90
CA ASN A 878 -23.61 23.71 -36.97
C ASN A 878 -24.22 23.04 -38.22
N LEU A 879 -25.09 22.04 -38.00
CA LEU A 879 -25.82 21.30 -39.04
C LEU A 879 -27.27 21.80 -39.28
N GLY A 880 -27.63 22.99 -38.80
CA GLY A 880 -29.01 23.55 -38.90
C GLY A 880 -29.55 23.69 -40.34
N GLY A 881 -28.69 23.70 -41.36
CA GLY A 881 -29.11 23.81 -42.76
C GLY A 881 -29.82 22.57 -43.34
N GLN A 882 -29.71 21.39 -42.70
CA GLN A 882 -30.19 20.10 -43.23
C GLN A 882 -31.46 19.62 -42.50
N LYS A 883 -32.65 20.10 -42.91
CA LYS A 883 -33.94 19.80 -42.23
C LYS A 883 -34.32 18.31 -42.23
N GLU A 884 -33.81 17.53 -43.19
CA GLU A 884 -34.10 16.09 -43.31
C GLU A 884 -33.43 15.24 -42.22
N LEU A 885 -32.41 15.77 -41.54
CA LEU A 885 -31.66 15.03 -40.53
C LEU A 885 -32.53 14.68 -39.31
N LYS A 886 -33.41 15.60 -38.90
CA LYS A 886 -34.33 15.41 -37.76
C LYS A 886 -35.27 14.22 -37.98
N THR A 887 -35.83 14.08 -39.18
CA THR A 887 -36.77 13.00 -39.50
C THR A 887 -36.07 11.66 -39.61
N VAL A 888 -34.87 11.62 -40.19
CA VAL A 888 -34.08 10.39 -40.36
C VAL A 888 -33.64 9.80 -39.01
N ILE A 889 -33.23 10.65 -38.05
CA ILE A 889 -32.86 10.20 -36.71
C ILE A 889 -34.08 9.65 -35.95
N LEU A 890 -35.24 10.31 -36.06
CA LEU A 890 -36.47 9.84 -35.41
C LEU A 890 -36.99 8.52 -35.98
N GLU A 891 -36.81 8.27 -37.28
CA GLU A 891 -37.15 6.99 -37.90
C GLU A 891 -36.25 5.87 -37.38
N ALA A 892 -34.96 6.16 -37.16
CA ALA A 892 -34.00 5.20 -36.63
C ALA A 892 -34.31 4.72 -35.19
N PHE A 893 -35.02 5.51 -34.39
CA PHE A 893 -35.48 5.07 -33.05
C PHE A 893 -36.47 3.90 -33.11
N SER A 894 -37.10 3.68 -34.27
CA SER A 894 -38.05 2.58 -34.50
C SER A 894 -37.37 1.35 -35.12
N SER A 895 -36.04 1.36 -35.28
CA SER A 895 -35.26 0.25 -35.85
C SER A 895 -35.27 -0.98 -34.92
N PRO A 896 -35.17 -2.21 -35.45
CA PRO A 896 -35.14 -3.43 -34.61
C PRO A 896 -33.82 -3.60 -33.82
N ASN A 897 -32.72 -2.98 -34.26
CA ASN A 897 -31.41 -3.11 -33.61
C ASN A 897 -31.21 -2.03 -32.52
N GLU A 898 -30.94 -2.45 -31.29
CA GLU A 898 -30.67 -1.57 -30.14
C GLU A 898 -29.42 -0.70 -30.31
N GLU A 899 -28.39 -1.18 -30.99
CA GLU A 899 -27.15 -0.42 -31.21
C GLU A 899 -27.40 0.80 -32.09
N VAL A 900 -28.20 0.63 -33.15
CA VAL A 900 -28.63 1.74 -34.01
C VAL A 900 -29.46 2.75 -33.22
N LYS A 901 -30.39 2.30 -32.36
CA LYS A 901 -31.18 3.21 -31.51
C LYS A 901 -30.28 4.03 -30.59
N SER A 902 -29.29 3.39 -29.98
CA SER A 902 -28.33 4.05 -29.09
C SER A 902 -27.43 5.04 -29.85
N ALA A 903 -26.95 4.67 -31.04
CA ALA A 903 -26.13 5.51 -31.89
C ALA A 903 -26.91 6.73 -32.39
N ALA A 904 -28.16 6.55 -32.82
CA ALA A 904 -29.05 7.65 -33.21
C ALA A 904 -29.36 8.57 -32.01
N SER A 905 -29.55 8.01 -30.82
CA SER A 905 -29.80 8.77 -29.59
C SER A 905 -28.59 9.64 -29.22
N CYS A 906 -27.39 9.06 -29.28
CA CYS A 906 -26.13 9.78 -29.05
C CYS A 906 -25.90 10.85 -30.13
N ALA A 907 -26.17 10.52 -31.40
CA ALA A 907 -26.05 11.46 -32.51
C ALA A 907 -26.97 12.67 -32.34
N LEU A 908 -28.24 12.46 -31.97
CA LEU A 908 -29.19 13.55 -31.71
C LEU A 908 -28.69 14.48 -30.59
N GLY A 909 -28.20 13.90 -29.50
CA GLY A 909 -27.65 14.65 -28.37
C GLY A 909 -26.44 15.50 -28.79
N ASN A 910 -25.46 14.89 -29.48
CA ASN A 910 -24.26 15.60 -29.94
C ASN A 910 -24.56 16.67 -30.99
N ILE A 911 -25.49 16.44 -31.92
CA ILE A 911 -25.94 17.45 -32.89
C ILE A 911 -26.60 18.64 -32.18
N CYS A 912 -27.36 18.37 -31.11
CA CYS A 912 -27.99 19.42 -30.32
C CYS A 912 -26.95 20.32 -29.63
N VAL A 913 -25.76 19.81 -29.28
CA VAL A 913 -24.67 20.62 -28.70
C VAL A 913 -24.17 21.67 -29.68
N GLY A 914 -24.08 21.35 -30.99
CA GLY A 914 -23.61 22.29 -32.00
C GLY A 914 -24.61 23.39 -32.38
N ASN A 915 -25.91 23.19 -32.14
CA ASN A 915 -26.95 24.20 -32.32
C ASN A 915 -28.07 24.04 -31.28
N LEU A 916 -27.84 24.62 -30.10
CA LEU A 916 -28.75 24.49 -28.95
C LEU A 916 -30.12 25.14 -29.20
N GLU A 917 -30.16 26.31 -29.87
CA GLU A 917 -31.37 27.12 -30.01
C GLU A 917 -32.48 26.43 -30.82
N GLU A 918 -32.11 25.62 -31.82
CA GLU A 918 -33.08 24.97 -32.70
C GLU A 918 -33.42 23.53 -32.27
N TYR A 919 -32.43 22.78 -31.78
CA TYR A 919 -32.59 21.34 -31.51
C TYR A 919 -33.05 21.05 -30.07
N LEU A 920 -32.71 21.89 -29.09
CA LEU A 920 -33.12 21.66 -27.70
C LEU A 920 -34.64 21.83 -27.50
N PRO A 921 -35.30 22.91 -27.99
CA PRO A 921 -36.76 23.03 -27.86
C PRO A 921 -37.50 21.92 -28.60
N PHE A 922 -36.96 21.46 -29.74
CA PHE A 922 -37.48 20.33 -30.48
C PHE A 922 -37.43 19.03 -29.66
N MET A 923 -36.28 18.73 -29.04
CA MET A 923 -36.14 17.55 -28.17
C MET A 923 -37.10 17.60 -26.97
N LEU A 924 -37.20 18.74 -26.29
CA LEU A 924 -38.10 18.90 -25.13
C LEU A 924 -39.58 18.69 -25.53
N LYS A 925 -39.99 19.15 -26.71
CA LYS A 925 -41.35 18.95 -27.24
C LYS A 925 -41.64 17.48 -27.55
N GLU A 926 -40.69 16.77 -28.16
CA GLU A 926 -40.85 15.35 -28.51
C GLU A 926 -40.90 14.44 -27.26
N ILE A 927 -40.11 14.76 -26.22
CA ILE A 927 -40.16 14.05 -24.92
C ILE A 927 -41.57 14.11 -24.31
N GLY A 928 -42.23 15.28 -24.40
CA GLY A 928 -43.59 15.44 -23.90
C GLY A 928 -44.69 14.82 -24.78
N SER A 929 -44.41 14.55 -26.05
CA SER A 929 -45.41 14.13 -27.04
C SER A 929 -45.47 12.61 -27.23
N GLN A 930 -44.35 11.89 -27.13
CA GLN A 930 -44.28 10.44 -27.43
C GLN A 930 -43.65 9.62 -26.30
N PRO A 931 -44.45 8.94 -25.44
CA PRO A 931 -43.92 8.17 -24.32
C PRO A 931 -43.09 6.95 -24.74
N ARG A 932 -43.38 6.34 -25.91
CA ARG A 932 -42.63 5.18 -26.42
C ARG A 932 -41.17 5.48 -26.78
N ARG A 933 -40.84 6.75 -27.06
CA ARG A 933 -39.47 7.19 -27.42
C ARG A 933 -38.79 7.95 -26.28
N GLN A 934 -39.49 8.11 -25.16
CA GLN A 934 -39.06 8.93 -24.03
C GLN A 934 -37.72 8.46 -23.45
N TYR A 935 -37.51 7.15 -23.33
CA TYR A 935 -36.26 6.59 -22.83
C TYR A 935 -35.04 7.03 -23.67
N LEU A 936 -35.11 6.91 -25.01
CA LEU A 936 -34.02 7.30 -25.91
C LEU A 936 -33.83 8.82 -25.94
N LEU A 937 -34.91 9.59 -25.98
CA LEU A 937 -34.81 11.06 -25.99
C LEU A 937 -34.21 11.61 -24.69
N LEU A 938 -34.48 10.98 -23.54
CA LEU A 938 -33.83 11.33 -22.28
C LEU A 938 -32.33 10.97 -22.28
N HIS A 939 -31.93 9.88 -22.94
CA HIS A 939 -30.51 9.58 -23.17
C HIS A 939 -29.85 10.63 -24.08
N SER A 940 -30.53 11.09 -25.13
CA SER A 940 -30.06 12.22 -25.93
C SER A 940 -29.90 13.49 -25.09
N LEU A 941 -30.87 13.80 -24.22
CA LEU A 941 -30.83 14.97 -23.34
C LEU A 941 -29.70 14.87 -22.31
N LYS A 942 -29.45 13.67 -21.77
CA LYS A 942 -28.30 13.39 -20.91
C LYS A 942 -26.97 13.71 -21.60
N GLU A 943 -26.82 13.35 -22.87
CA GLU A 943 -25.60 13.65 -23.62
C GLU A 943 -25.41 15.15 -23.77
N VAL A 944 -26.48 15.90 -24.08
CA VAL A 944 -26.46 17.38 -24.13
C VAL A 944 -25.98 17.97 -22.81
N ILE A 945 -26.55 17.54 -21.68
CA ILE A 945 -26.17 18.03 -20.34
C ILE A 945 -24.70 17.71 -20.04
N SER A 946 -24.21 16.55 -20.48
CA SER A 946 -22.84 16.09 -20.20
C SER A 946 -21.80 16.79 -21.09
N ALA A 947 -22.15 17.14 -22.33
CA ALA A 947 -21.23 17.65 -23.34
C ALA A 947 -21.24 19.17 -23.49
N CYS A 948 -22.29 19.87 -23.05
CA CYS A 948 -22.39 21.32 -23.14
C CYS A 948 -21.53 22.07 -22.12
N SER A 949 -21.07 23.26 -22.50
CA SER A 949 -20.45 24.21 -21.57
C SER A 949 -21.48 24.76 -20.58
N SER A 950 -21.04 25.01 -19.34
CA SER A 950 -21.90 25.47 -18.23
C SER A 950 -22.62 26.78 -18.54
N GLN A 951 -22.03 27.68 -19.33
CA GLN A 951 -22.60 28.98 -19.66
C GLN A 951 -23.82 28.90 -20.60
N SER A 952 -23.75 28.07 -21.64
CA SER A 952 -24.81 27.95 -22.65
C SER A 952 -26.05 27.21 -22.11
N LEU A 953 -25.86 26.35 -21.11
CA LEU A 953 -26.93 25.55 -20.51
C LEU A 953 -27.83 26.36 -19.56
N LEU A 954 -27.30 27.43 -18.96
CA LEU A 954 -28.02 28.26 -17.96
C LEU A 954 -29.32 28.87 -18.54
N THR A 955 -29.33 29.24 -19.82
CA THR A 955 -30.47 29.90 -20.47
C THR A 955 -31.71 29.00 -20.59
N HIS A 956 -31.51 27.69 -20.75
CA HIS A 956 -32.59 26.70 -20.91
C HIS A 956 -32.76 25.79 -19.69
N MET A 957 -32.08 26.11 -18.60
CA MET A 957 -31.99 25.27 -17.41
C MET A 957 -33.35 25.04 -16.74
N GLU A 958 -34.17 26.09 -16.60
CA GLU A 958 -35.49 25.99 -15.94
C GLU A 958 -36.48 25.15 -16.78
N ASP A 959 -36.41 25.23 -18.12
CA ASP A 959 -37.27 24.42 -19.01
C ASP A 959 -36.92 22.93 -18.92
N ILE A 960 -35.63 22.60 -18.92
CA ILE A 960 -35.14 21.22 -18.75
C ILE A 960 -35.54 20.70 -17.36
N TRP A 961 -35.33 21.52 -16.32
CA TRP A 961 -35.67 21.18 -14.94
C TRP A 961 -37.16 20.89 -14.80
N ALA A 962 -38.05 21.77 -15.28
CA ALA A 962 -39.49 21.58 -15.23
C ALA A 962 -39.95 20.28 -15.93
N LEU A 963 -39.36 19.95 -17.08
CA LEU A 963 -39.67 18.71 -17.80
C LEU A 963 -39.21 17.46 -17.05
N LEU A 964 -38.01 17.47 -16.47
CA LEU A 964 -37.49 16.35 -15.69
C LEU A 964 -38.34 16.10 -14.44
N PHE A 965 -38.76 17.17 -13.74
CA PHE A 965 -39.65 17.05 -12.58
C PHE A 965 -41.01 16.45 -12.91
N LYS A 966 -41.58 16.79 -14.08
CA LYS A 966 -42.84 16.20 -14.54
C LYS A 966 -42.72 14.68 -14.78
N ASN A 967 -41.51 14.19 -15.07
CA ASN A 967 -41.23 12.78 -15.34
C ASN A 967 -40.65 12.01 -14.14
N CYS A 968 -40.57 12.60 -12.95
CA CYS A 968 -40.07 11.93 -11.74
C CYS A 968 -41.02 10.84 -11.21
N GLU A 969 -42.29 10.83 -11.63
CA GLU A 969 -43.33 9.90 -11.16
C GLU A 969 -43.67 8.79 -12.20
N CYS A 970 -42.86 8.65 -13.25
CA CYS A 970 -43.06 7.60 -14.25
C CYS A 970 -42.99 6.19 -13.62
N ALA A 971 -43.88 5.28 -14.05
CA ALA A 971 -43.92 3.92 -13.53
C ALA A 971 -42.65 3.12 -13.88
N GLU A 972 -42.06 3.34 -15.04
CA GLU A 972 -40.83 2.67 -15.47
C GLU A 972 -39.60 3.12 -14.66
N GLU A 973 -38.93 2.17 -14.01
CA GLU A 973 -37.71 2.43 -13.23
C GLU A 973 -36.54 2.88 -14.11
N GLY A 974 -36.38 2.31 -15.31
CA GLY A 974 -35.31 2.68 -16.25
C GLY A 974 -35.36 4.15 -16.65
N THR A 975 -36.55 4.65 -16.99
CA THR A 975 -36.79 6.06 -17.33
C THR A 975 -36.53 6.98 -16.12
N ARG A 976 -36.95 6.58 -14.91
CA ARG A 976 -36.66 7.34 -13.67
C ARG A 976 -35.16 7.44 -13.38
N ASN A 977 -34.39 6.38 -13.63
CA ASN A 977 -32.94 6.40 -13.44
C ASN A 977 -32.24 7.37 -14.40
N VAL A 978 -32.67 7.45 -15.67
CA VAL A 978 -32.12 8.43 -16.63
C VAL A 978 -32.49 9.86 -16.20
N VAL A 979 -33.73 10.10 -15.78
CA VAL A 979 -34.16 11.40 -15.23
C VAL A 979 -33.32 11.77 -14.00
N ALA A 980 -33.09 10.84 -13.09
CA ALA A 980 -32.24 11.05 -11.92
C ALA A 980 -30.79 11.38 -12.31
N GLU A 981 -30.22 10.69 -13.30
CA GLU A 981 -28.87 10.99 -13.81
C GLU A 981 -28.80 12.40 -14.41
N CYS A 982 -29.79 12.80 -15.22
CA CYS A 982 -29.91 14.15 -15.75
C CYS A 982 -29.99 15.20 -14.64
N LEU A 983 -30.82 14.98 -13.62
CA LEU A 983 -30.96 15.87 -12.47
C LEU A 983 -29.66 15.98 -11.66
N GLY A 984 -28.95 14.87 -11.46
CA GLY A 984 -27.64 14.85 -10.81
C GLY A 984 -26.62 15.70 -11.56
N LYS A 985 -26.45 15.45 -12.87
CA LYS A 985 -25.52 16.21 -13.72
C LYS A 985 -25.87 17.69 -13.81
N LEU A 986 -27.16 18.05 -13.92
CA LEU A 986 -27.59 19.45 -13.88
C LEU A 986 -27.26 20.12 -12.54
N THR A 987 -27.42 19.40 -11.44
CA THR A 987 -27.08 19.90 -10.10
C THR A 987 -25.59 20.20 -9.99
N MET A 988 -24.74 19.48 -10.74
CA MET A 988 -23.31 19.79 -10.79
C MET A 988 -22.98 21.13 -11.45
N VAL A 989 -23.81 21.61 -12.36
CA VAL A 989 -23.60 22.88 -13.07
C VAL A 989 -23.87 24.08 -12.15
N ASN A 990 -24.90 24.00 -11.29
CA ASN A 990 -25.21 25.04 -10.30
C ASN A 990 -25.70 24.43 -8.97
N PRO A 991 -24.78 24.01 -8.09
CA PRO A 991 -25.15 23.30 -6.86
C PRO A 991 -25.85 24.20 -5.84
N SER A 992 -25.51 25.50 -5.82
CA SER A 992 -26.01 26.44 -4.82
C SER A 992 -27.54 26.62 -4.83
N GLN A 993 -28.15 26.59 -6.02
CA GLN A 993 -29.59 26.80 -6.20
C GLN A 993 -30.37 25.50 -6.35
N LEU A 994 -29.78 24.46 -6.98
CA LEU A 994 -30.50 23.23 -7.29
C LEU A 994 -30.51 22.21 -6.14
N LEU A 995 -29.44 22.12 -5.36
CA LEU A 995 -29.37 21.18 -4.24
C LEU A 995 -30.46 21.45 -3.18
N PRO A 996 -30.76 22.72 -2.79
CA PRO A 996 -31.89 23.02 -1.91
C PRO A 996 -33.26 22.63 -2.51
N ARG A 997 -33.44 22.78 -3.83
CA ARG A 997 -34.69 22.39 -4.51
C ARG A 997 -34.91 20.87 -4.47
N LEU A 998 -33.84 20.08 -4.63
CA LEU A 998 -33.88 18.62 -4.44
C LEU A 998 -34.25 18.27 -3.00
N LYS A 999 -33.65 18.95 -2.02
CA LYS A 999 -33.93 18.75 -0.59
C LYS A 999 -35.42 18.97 -0.26
N GLN A 1000 -36.04 20.02 -0.80
CA GLN A 1000 -37.47 20.30 -0.56
C GLN A 1000 -38.39 19.15 -1.03
N LYS A 1001 -37.98 18.41 -2.07
CA LYS A 1001 -38.77 17.31 -2.63
C LYS A 1001 -38.66 16.00 -1.85
N LEU A 1002 -37.74 15.89 -0.90
CA LEU A 1002 -37.70 14.76 0.05
C LEU A 1002 -38.95 14.70 0.93
N SER A 1003 -39.58 15.84 1.21
CA SER A 1003 -40.82 15.93 1.99
C SER A 1003 -42.09 15.69 1.17
N SER A 1004 -41.98 15.37 -0.13
CA SER A 1004 -43.15 15.08 -0.97
C SER A 1004 -43.79 13.74 -0.62
N GLY A 1005 -45.11 13.63 -0.80
CA GLY A 1005 -45.89 12.45 -0.43
C GLY A 1005 -45.74 11.24 -1.38
N SER A 1006 -45.11 11.39 -2.55
CA SER A 1006 -44.95 10.29 -3.52
C SER A 1006 -43.64 9.51 -3.29
N PRO A 1007 -43.70 8.18 -3.06
CA PRO A 1007 -42.49 7.36 -2.87
C PRO A 1007 -41.55 7.38 -4.08
N LEU A 1008 -42.11 7.43 -5.29
CA LEU A 1008 -41.36 7.43 -6.54
C LEU A 1008 -40.51 8.71 -6.71
N ALA A 1009 -41.06 9.88 -6.35
CA ALA A 1009 -40.32 11.14 -6.41
C ALA A 1009 -39.17 11.14 -5.39
N ARG A 1010 -39.39 10.64 -4.18
CA ARG A 1010 -38.34 10.49 -3.16
C ARG A 1010 -37.20 9.58 -3.65
N SER A 1011 -37.52 8.44 -4.24
CA SER A 1011 -36.52 7.56 -4.87
C SER A 1011 -35.72 8.27 -5.96
N THR A 1012 -36.39 8.97 -6.89
CA THR A 1012 -35.70 9.66 -8.00
C THR A 1012 -34.76 10.75 -7.50
N VAL A 1013 -35.15 11.51 -6.47
CA VAL A 1013 -34.31 12.56 -5.86
C VAL A 1013 -33.07 11.98 -5.18
N VAL A 1014 -33.21 10.89 -4.41
CA VAL A 1014 -32.07 10.24 -3.76
C VAL A 1014 -31.11 9.63 -4.80
N THR A 1015 -31.65 9.02 -5.86
CA THR A 1015 -30.84 8.55 -7.00
C THR A 1015 -30.15 9.70 -7.73
N ALA A 1016 -30.77 10.87 -7.83
CA ALA A 1016 -30.14 12.04 -8.46
C ALA A 1016 -28.91 12.50 -7.66
N VAL A 1017 -29.01 12.52 -6.32
CA VAL A 1017 -27.86 12.81 -5.45
C VAL A 1017 -26.77 11.76 -5.59
N LYS A 1018 -27.10 10.47 -5.73
CA LYS A 1018 -26.09 9.43 -6.03
C LYS A 1018 -25.24 9.80 -7.24
N PHE A 1019 -25.86 10.28 -8.34
CA PHE A 1019 -25.14 10.69 -9.54
C PHE A 1019 -24.36 12.01 -9.42
N THR A 1020 -24.53 12.77 -8.33
CA THR A 1020 -23.65 13.91 -8.01
C THR A 1020 -22.34 13.48 -7.34
N ILE A 1021 -22.27 12.25 -6.82
CA ILE A 1021 -21.10 11.71 -6.11
C ILE A 1021 -20.14 11.12 -7.13
N VAL A 1022 -19.26 11.98 -7.65
CA VAL A 1022 -18.13 11.62 -8.52
C VAL A 1022 -16.91 11.29 -7.67
N ASP A 1023 -16.00 10.45 -8.17
CA ASP A 1023 -14.76 10.03 -7.50
C ASP A 1023 -13.80 11.21 -7.23
N GLN A 1024 -13.58 12.08 -8.23
CA GLN A 1024 -12.74 13.27 -8.07
C GLN A 1024 -13.41 14.33 -7.17
N PRO A 1025 -12.66 15.07 -6.33
CA PRO A 1025 -13.21 16.12 -5.48
C PRO A 1025 -13.76 17.26 -6.34
N VAL A 1026 -15.02 17.63 -6.12
CA VAL A 1026 -15.74 18.68 -6.88
C VAL A 1026 -16.23 19.74 -5.88
N PRO A 1027 -16.32 21.04 -6.24
CA PRO A 1027 -16.80 22.10 -5.34
C PRO A 1027 -18.13 21.82 -4.62
N ILE A 1028 -18.96 20.93 -5.17
CA ILE A 1028 -20.24 20.47 -4.60
C ILE A 1028 -20.05 19.76 -3.26
N ASP A 1029 -18.90 19.12 -3.03
CA ASP A 1029 -18.66 18.24 -1.88
C ASP A 1029 -18.82 18.98 -0.54
N SER A 1030 -18.41 20.24 -0.48
CA SER A 1030 -18.57 21.10 0.71
C SER A 1030 -20.04 21.32 1.09
N LEU A 1031 -20.87 21.63 0.10
CA LEU A 1031 -22.32 21.83 0.24
C LEU A 1031 -23.04 20.51 0.52
N LEU A 1032 -22.58 19.44 -0.14
CA LEU A 1032 -23.15 18.11 -0.02
C LEU A 1032 -22.88 17.51 1.35
N LYS A 1033 -21.70 17.74 1.94
CA LYS A 1033 -21.38 17.35 3.33
C LYS A 1033 -22.36 17.94 4.34
N GLY A 1034 -22.83 19.17 4.10
CA GLY A 1034 -23.87 19.81 4.92
C GLY A 1034 -25.28 19.24 4.74
N CYS A 1035 -25.59 18.66 3.57
CA CYS A 1035 -26.94 18.24 3.20
C CYS A 1035 -27.17 16.73 3.20
N ILE A 1036 -26.10 15.92 3.08
CA ILE A 1036 -26.17 14.46 2.89
C ILE A 1036 -26.92 13.75 4.03
N GLY A 1037 -26.87 14.30 5.25
CA GLY A 1037 -27.56 13.72 6.40
C GLY A 1037 -29.08 13.76 6.28
N ASP A 1038 -29.62 14.74 5.57
CA ASP A 1038 -31.06 14.82 5.33
C ASP A 1038 -31.50 13.80 4.27
N PHE A 1039 -30.64 13.48 3.30
CA PHE A 1039 -30.89 12.39 2.36
C PHE A 1039 -30.75 11.03 3.04
N LEU A 1040 -29.78 10.83 3.94
CA LEU A 1040 -29.60 9.56 4.65
C LEU A 1040 -30.71 9.26 5.68
N LYS A 1041 -31.43 10.27 6.19
CA LYS A 1041 -32.65 10.04 6.99
C LYS A 1041 -33.73 9.24 6.25
N THR A 1042 -33.71 9.24 4.92
CA THR A 1042 -34.63 8.40 4.11
C THR A 1042 -34.38 6.90 4.26
N LEU A 1043 -33.31 6.47 4.93
CA LEU A 1043 -33.14 5.07 5.37
C LEU A 1043 -34.25 4.62 6.32
N GLN A 1044 -34.94 5.54 7.00
CA GLN A 1044 -36.04 5.23 7.92
C GLN A 1044 -37.43 5.32 7.27
N ASP A 1045 -37.51 5.39 5.93
CA ASP A 1045 -38.77 5.56 5.21
C ASP A 1045 -39.73 4.37 5.37
N LYS A 1046 -41.03 4.55 5.10
CA LYS A 1046 -42.01 3.47 5.15
C LYS A 1046 -41.85 2.51 3.97
N ASP A 1047 -41.47 3.03 2.80
CA ASP A 1047 -41.34 2.23 1.57
C ASP A 1047 -39.97 1.54 1.45
N PRO A 1048 -39.93 0.22 1.18
CA PRO A 1048 -38.67 -0.54 1.07
C PRO A 1048 -37.81 -0.08 -0.11
N ASN A 1049 -38.43 0.34 -1.22
CA ASN A 1049 -37.72 0.82 -2.41
C ASN A 1049 -36.95 2.13 -2.15
N VAL A 1050 -37.48 3.01 -1.31
CA VAL A 1050 -36.78 4.26 -0.94
C VAL A 1050 -35.57 3.94 -0.08
N ARG A 1051 -35.71 3.01 0.89
CA ARG A 1051 -34.58 2.54 1.71
C ARG A 1051 -33.49 1.89 0.87
N ARG A 1052 -33.86 1.03 -0.09
CA ARG A 1052 -32.91 0.41 -1.03
C ARG A 1052 -32.09 1.46 -1.76
N VAL A 1053 -32.75 2.48 -2.33
CA VAL A 1053 -32.08 3.56 -3.05
C VAL A 1053 -31.19 4.39 -2.13
N ALA A 1054 -31.62 4.65 -0.89
CA ALA A 1054 -30.80 5.33 0.10
C ALA A 1054 -29.54 4.53 0.48
N LEU A 1055 -29.66 3.21 0.63
CA LEU A 1055 -28.51 2.32 0.83
C LEU A 1055 -27.58 2.33 -0.37
N VAL A 1056 -28.09 2.26 -1.60
CA VAL A 1056 -27.26 2.31 -2.81
C VAL A 1056 -26.54 3.66 -2.96
N MET A 1057 -27.20 4.76 -2.58
CA MET A 1057 -26.58 6.08 -2.54
C MET A 1057 -25.49 6.14 -1.46
N PHE A 1058 -25.77 5.63 -0.26
CA PHE A 1058 -24.78 5.51 0.80
C PHE A 1058 -23.59 4.64 0.39
N ASN A 1059 -23.83 3.54 -0.32
CA ASN A 1059 -22.78 2.66 -0.83
C ASN A 1059 -21.89 3.40 -1.84
N SER A 1060 -22.50 4.14 -2.77
CA SER A 1060 -21.78 4.97 -3.73
C SER A 1060 -20.96 6.08 -3.05
N ALA A 1061 -21.50 6.67 -1.98
CA ALA A 1061 -20.80 7.66 -1.17
C ALA A 1061 -19.62 7.03 -0.42
N ALA A 1062 -19.82 5.88 0.21
CA ALA A 1062 -18.78 5.16 0.93
C ALA A 1062 -17.67 4.63 0.00
N HIS A 1063 -18.01 4.23 -1.23
CA HIS A 1063 -17.04 3.74 -2.20
C HIS A 1063 -16.19 4.87 -2.79
N ASN A 1064 -16.84 5.91 -3.33
CA ASN A 1064 -16.15 6.96 -4.10
C ASN A 1064 -15.63 8.09 -3.20
N LYS A 1065 -16.35 8.44 -2.12
CA LYS A 1065 -16.02 9.59 -1.25
C LYS A 1065 -16.34 9.34 0.24
N PRO A 1066 -15.50 8.58 0.95
CA PRO A 1066 -15.68 8.29 2.38
C PRO A 1066 -15.72 9.53 3.28
N SER A 1067 -15.05 10.62 2.86
CA SER A 1067 -14.97 11.90 3.58
C SER A 1067 -16.33 12.56 3.86
N LEU A 1068 -17.32 12.32 3.00
CA LEU A 1068 -18.69 12.81 3.17
C LEU A 1068 -19.43 12.05 4.28
N ILE A 1069 -19.05 10.79 4.49
CA ILE A 1069 -19.77 9.84 5.33
C ILE A 1069 -19.19 9.76 6.75
N HIS A 1070 -17.88 9.98 6.95
CA HIS A 1070 -17.23 9.86 8.27
C HIS A 1070 -17.96 10.58 9.42
N SER A 1071 -18.41 11.82 9.19
CA SER A 1071 -19.11 12.60 10.23
C SER A 1071 -20.50 12.07 10.60
N GLN A 1072 -21.10 11.25 9.75
CA GLN A 1072 -22.48 10.76 9.89
C GLN A 1072 -22.55 9.26 10.17
N LEU A 1073 -21.45 8.53 10.08
CA LEU A 1073 -21.38 7.08 10.34
C LEU A 1073 -21.98 6.71 11.69
N ALA A 1074 -21.67 7.45 12.76
CA ALA A 1074 -22.23 7.18 14.09
C ALA A 1074 -23.77 7.18 14.13
N SER A 1075 -24.41 8.00 13.29
CA SER A 1075 -25.88 8.07 13.20
C SER A 1075 -26.49 7.06 12.21
N VAL A 1076 -25.72 6.69 11.18
CA VAL A 1076 -26.20 5.85 10.06
C VAL A 1076 -25.99 4.37 10.32
N LEU A 1077 -24.88 3.98 10.96
CA LEU A 1077 -24.54 2.57 11.25
C LEU A 1077 -25.66 1.81 11.97
N PRO A 1078 -26.31 2.35 13.03
CA PRO A 1078 -27.42 1.65 13.67
C PRO A 1078 -28.62 1.45 12.73
N SER A 1079 -28.88 2.41 11.85
CA SER A 1079 -29.96 2.31 10.85
C SER A 1079 -29.61 1.28 9.77
N LEU A 1080 -28.34 1.22 9.34
CA LEU A 1080 -27.83 0.24 8.40
C LEU A 1080 -27.96 -1.19 8.97
N TYR A 1081 -27.48 -1.40 10.19
CA TYR A 1081 -27.55 -2.69 10.89
C TYR A 1081 -29.00 -3.14 11.16
N LYS A 1082 -29.94 -2.22 11.34
CA LYS A 1082 -31.35 -2.59 11.46
C LYS A 1082 -31.94 -3.13 10.15
N GLU A 1083 -31.42 -2.71 8.99
CA GLU A 1083 -31.87 -3.20 7.69
C GLU A 1083 -31.20 -4.53 7.29
N THR A 1084 -30.18 -5.03 8.02
CA THR A 1084 -29.62 -6.37 7.78
C THR A 1084 -30.46 -7.49 8.40
N GLN A 1085 -31.42 -7.16 9.28
CA GLN A 1085 -32.27 -8.14 9.95
C GLN A 1085 -33.43 -8.62 9.07
N ILE A 1086 -33.77 -9.90 9.19
CA ILE A 1086 -34.87 -10.54 8.45
C ILE A 1086 -36.23 -10.04 9.00
N ARG A 1087 -37.00 -9.33 8.16
CA ARG A 1087 -38.36 -8.89 8.48
C ARG A 1087 -39.40 -9.87 7.97
N LYS A 1088 -39.98 -10.65 8.89
CA LYS A 1088 -40.99 -11.67 8.55
C LYS A 1088 -42.25 -11.09 7.90
N ASP A 1089 -42.56 -9.82 8.13
CA ASP A 1089 -43.73 -9.13 7.56
C ASP A 1089 -43.66 -8.94 6.04
N LEU A 1090 -42.46 -9.06 5.44
CA LEU A 1090 -42.22 -8.89 4.00
C LEU A 1090 -42.04 -10.23 3.26
N ILE A 1091 -42.21 -11.35 3.97
CA ILE A 1091 -42.06 -12.70 3.42
C ILE A 1091 -43.46 -13.29 3.19
N ARG A 1092 -43.74 -13.68 1.95
CA ARG A 1092 -44.96 -14.40 1.58
C ARG A 1092 -44.60 -15.74 0.94
N GLU A 1093 -45.34 -16.78 1.30
CA GLU A 1093 -45.22 -18.09 0.68
C GLU A 1093 -46.30 -18.25 -0.38
N VAL A 1094 -45.89 -18.56 -1.61
CA VAL A 1094 -46.79 -18.96 -2.69
C VAL A 1094 -46.73 -20.49 -2.78
N GLU A 1095 -47.76 -21.16 -2.28
CA GLU A 1095 -47.89 -22.62 -2.37
C GLU A 1095 -48.41 -23.04 -3.74
N MET A 1096 -47.69 -23.93 -4.42
CA MET A 1096 -48.10 -24.60 -5.65
C MET A 1096 -48.02 -26.11 -5.45
N GLY A 1097 -49.05 -26.70 -4.83
CA GLY A 1097 -49.07 -28.13 -4.49
C GLY A 1097 -47.99 -28.48 -3.45
N PRO A 1098 -47.06 -29.42 -3.71
CA PRO A 1098 -45.97 -29.73 -2.79
C PRO A 1098 -44.83 -28.69 -2.80
N PHE A 1099 -44.84 -27.73 -3.71
CA PHE A 1099 -43.81 -26.69 -3.82
C PHE A 1099 -44.22 -25.44 -3.05
N LYS A 1100 -43.31 -24.94 -2.21
CA LYS A 1100 -43.45 -23.65 -1.52
C LYS A 1100 -42.43 -22.69 -2.11
N HIS A 1101 -42.89 -21.61 -2.74
CA HIS A 1101 -42.01 -20.53 -3.20
C HIS A 1101 -42.09 -19.36 -2.23
N THR A 1102 -41.02 -19.12 -1.49
CA THR A 1102 -40.88 -17.97 -0.59
C THR A 1102 -40.48 -16.72 -1.39
N VAL A 1103 -41.33 -15.70 -1.41
CA VAL A 1103 -41.02 -14.38 -1.97
C VAL A 1103 -40.73 -13.44 -0.81
N ASP A 1104 -39.48 -13.00 -0.70
CA ASP A 1104 -39.00 -12.05 0.31
C ASP A 1104 -38.81 -10.67 -0.35
N ASP A 1105 -39.80 -9.78 -0.21
CA ASP A 1105 -39.76 -8.43 -0.78
C ASP A 1105 -38.73 -7.53 -0.05
N GLY A 1106 -38.16 -7.99 1.08
CA GLY A 1106 -37.09 -7.31 1.82
C GLY A 1106 -35.67 -7.74 1.45
N LEU A 1107 -35.52 -8.79 0.62
CA LEU A 1107 -34.21 -9.37 0.26
C LEU A 1107 -33.28 -8.37 -0.41
N ASP A 1108 -33.78 -7.57 -1.35
CA ASP A 1108 -32.97 -6.59 -2.10
C ASP A 1108 -32.45 -5.46 -1.19
N VAL A 1109 -33.22 -5.09 -0.16
CA VAL A 1109 -32.79 -4.11 0.85
C VAL A 1109 -31.68 -4.69 1.72
N ARG A 1110 -31.86 -5.95 2.20
CA ARG A 1110 -30.84 -6.64 3.00
C ARG A 1110 -29.55 -6.80 2.21
N LYS A 1111 -29.63 -7.21 0.94
CA LYS A 1111 -28.47 -7.35 0.05
C LYS A 1111 -27.72 -6.02 -0.09
N ALA A 1112 -28.43 -4.93 -0.36
CA ALA A 1112 -27.82 -3.61 -0.43
C ALA A 1112 -27.15 -3.20 0.89
N ALA A 1113 -27.72 -3.57 2.05
CA ALA A 1113 -27.12 -3.30 3.36
C ALA A 1113 -25.80 -4.07 3.58
N PHE A 1114 -25.76 -5.35 3.22
CA PHE A 1114 -24.52 -6.14 3.27
C PHE A 1114 -23.47 -5.65 2.26
N GLU A 1115 -23.87 -5.20 1.07
CA GLU A 1115 -22.97 -4.55 0.12
C GLU A 1115 -22.36 -3.26 0.69
N CYS A 1116 -23.17 -2.44 1.38
CA CYS A 1116 -22.65 -1.27 2.09
C CYS A 1116 -21.66 -1.66 3.17
N MET A 1117 -21.95 -2.71 3.96
CA MET A 1117 -21.01 -3.21 4.98
C MET A 1117 -19.69 -3.67 4.35
N TYR A 1118 -19.74 -4.34 3.20
CA TYR A 1118 -18.54 -4.74 2.47
C TYR A 1118 -17.73 -3.52 2.01
N THR A 1119 -18.35 -2.51 1.42
CA THR A 1119 -17.65 -1.28 1.00
C THR A 1119 -17.09 -0.47 2.17
N LEU A 1120 -17.80 -0.43 3.30
CA LEU A 1120 -17.30 0.23 4.52
C LEU A 1120 -16.04 -0.43 5.08
N LEU A 1121 -15.87 -1.73 4.86
CA LEU A 1121 -14.69 -2.47 5.28
C LEU A 1121 -13.42 -2.00 4.55
N ASP A 1122 -13.57 -1.53 3.31
CA ASP A 1122 -12.45 -1.10 2.46
C ASP A 1122 -11.98 0.31 2.82
N ASN A 1123 -12.93 1.21 3.07
CA ASN A 1123 -12.66 2.64 3.09
C ASN A 1123 -12.82 3.29 4.48
N CYS A 1124 -13.55 2.67 5.41
CA CYS A 1124 -13.97 3.29 6.67
C CYS A 1124 -13.65 2.46 7.93
N LEU A 1125 -12.69 1.52 7.86
CA LEU A 1125 -12.39 0.57 8.93
C LEU A 1125 -12.15 1.22 10.30
N ASP A 1126 -11.41 2.35 10.33
CA ASP A 1126 -11.02 3.06 11.56
C ASP A 1126 -12.21 3.57 12.39
N SER A 1127 -13.36 3.77 11.75
CA SER A 1127 -14.57 4.31 12.38
C SER A 1127 -15.65 3.28 12.69
N LEU A 1128 -15.41 2.00 12.38
CA LEU A 1128 -16.35 0.92 12.63
C LEU A 1128 -16.09 0.23 13.97
N ASP A 1129 -17.15 -0.06 14.71
CA ASP A 1129 -17.02 -1.08 15.75
C ASP A 1129 -17.05 -2.48 15.13
N ILE A 1130 -15.85 -3.05 14.97
CA ILE A 1130 -15.64 -4.40 14.44
C ILE A 1130 -16.47 -5.44 15.23
N SER A 1131 -16.73 -5.21 16.53
CA SER A 1131 -17.46 -6.16 17.37
C SER A 1131 -18.96 -6.21 17.00
N GLU A 1132 -19.58 -5.07 16.77
CA GLU A 1132 -20.97 -4.99 16.30
C GLU A 1132 -21.07 -5.47 14.85
N PHE A 1133 -20.11 -5.08 14.00
CA PHE A 1133 -20.03 -5.53 12.62
C PHE A 1133 -20.00 -7.06 12.50
N LEU A 1134 -19.19 -7.73 13.33
CA LEU A 1134 -19.08 -9.19 13.36
C LEU A 1134 -20.40 -9.88 13.80
N ASN A 1135 -21.24 -9.25 14.63
CA ASN A 1135 -22.56 -9.80 14.98
C ASN A 1135 -23.43 -9.93 13.72
N HIS A 1136 -23.47 -8.87 12.91
CA HIS A 1136 -24.29 -8.86 11.70
C HIS A 1136 -23.72 -9.74 10.58
N VAL A 1137 -22.39 -9.88 10.51
CA VAL A 1137 -21.76 -10.88 9.63
C VAL A 1137 -22.18 -12.30 10.05
N GLU A 1138 -22.21 -12.62 11.34
CA GLU A 1138 -22.67 -13.92 11.84
C GLU A 1138 -24.13 -14.21 11.42
N GLU A 1139 -25.02 -13.22 11.53
CA GLU A 1139 -26.42 -13.33 11.08
C GLU A 1139 -26.50 -13.55 9.56
N GLY A 1140 -25.69 -12.83 8.77
CA GLY A 1140 -25.66 -12.95 7.31
C GLY A 1140 -25.14 -14.31 6.80
N LEU A 1141 -24.26 -14.98 7.55
CA LEU A 1141 -23.82 -16.37 7.24
C LEU A 1141 -24.98 -17.38 7.31
N LYS A 1142 -26.08 -17.04 8.02
CA LYS A 1142 -27.27 -17.89 8.18
C LYS A 1142 -28.41 -17.52 7.20
N ASP A 1143 -28.31 -16.41 6.46
CA ASP A 1143 -29.37 -15.83 5.62
C ASP A 1143 -29.50 -16.51 4.23
N HIS A 1144 -30.03 -15.82 3.21
CA HIS A 1144 -30.22 -16.30 1.83
C HIS A 1144 -28.90 -16.53 1.08
N TYR A 1145 -28.93 -17.37 0.03
CA TYR A 1145 -27.76 -17.75 -0.78
C TYR A 1145 -26.89 -16.55 -1.23
N ASP A 1146 -27.49 -15.48 -1.78
CA ASP A 1146 -26.74 -14.32 -2.27
C ASP A 1146 -26.03 -13.55 -1.15
N ILE A 1147 -26.64 -13.47 0.04
CA ILE A 1147 -26.07 -12.80 1.21
C ILE A 1147 -24.95 -13.67 1.82
N ARG A 1148 -25.12 -15.01 1.83
CA ARG A 1148 -24.06 -15.94 2.27
C ARG A 1148 -22.80 -15.80 1.42
N MET A 1149 -22.95 -15.69 0.09
CA MET A 1149 -21.82 -15.50 -0.81
C MET A 1149 -21.04 -14.22 -0.48
N LEU A 1150 -21.75 -13.11 -0.27
CA LEU A 1150 -21.13 -11.84 0.08
C LEU A 1150 -20.48 -11.88 1.47
N THR A 1151 -21.14 -12.48 2.46
CA THR A 1151 -20.59 -12.61 3.82
C THR A 1151 -19.38 -13.54 3.92
N PHE A 1152 -19.29 -14.59 3.09
CA PHE A 1152 -18.06 -15.39 2.99
C PHE A 1152 -16.87 -14.57 2.47
N ILE A 1153 -17.09 -13.71 1.48
CA ILE A 1153 -16.06 -12.79 0.96
C ILE A 1153 -15.68 -11.76 2.03
N MET A 1154 -16.67 -11.17 2.72
CA MET A 1154 -16.43 -10.27 3.85
C MET A 1154 -15.60 -10.93 4.94
N LEU A 1155 -15.88 -12.20 5.27
CA LEU A 1155 -15.15 -12.95 6.28
C LEU A 1155 -13.71 -13.23 5.84
N ALA A 1156 -13.49 -13.60 4.59
CA ALA A 1156 -12.14 -13.77 4.03
C ALA A 1156 -11.33 -12.46 4.09
N ARG A 1157 -11.98 -11.31 3.83
CA ARG A 1157 -11.34 -9.99 3.91
C ARG A 1157 -11.12 -9.52 5.35
N LEU A 1158 -12.06 -9.78 6.27
CA LEU A 1158 -11.87 -9.53 7.70
C LEU A 1158 -10.71 -10.34 8.29
N SER A 1159 -10.46 -11.54 7.75
CA SER A 1159 -9.36 -12.39 8.16
C SER A 1159 -8.00 -11.76 7.87
N SER A 1160 -7.87 -10.98 6.78
CA SER A 1160 -6.65 -10.24 6.47
C SER A 1160 -6.57 -8.87 7.17
N LEU A 1161 -7.69 -8.14 7.26
CA LEU A 1161 -7.72 -6.77 7.80
C LEU A 1161 -7.69 -6.72 9.34
N CYS A 1162 -8.41 -7.62 10.02
CA CYS A 1162 -8.61 -7.58 11.48
C CYS A 1162 -8.53 -8.99 12.09
N PRO A 1163 -7.40 -9.71 11.95
CA PRO A 1163 -7.28 -11.10 12.38
C PRO A 1163 -7.60 -11.28 13.88
N ASN A 1164 -7.13 -10.35 14.72
CA ASN A 1164 -7.34 -10.43 16.18
C ASN A 1164 -8.81 -10.42 16.58
N ALA A 1165 -9.65 -9.60 15.93
CA ALA A 1165 -11.07 -9.51 16.24
C ALA A 1165 -11.87 -10.72 15.72
N VAL A 1166 -11.44 -11.29 14.59
CA VAL A 1166 -12.02 -12.52 14.04
C VAL A 1166 -11.70 -13.72 14.92
N VAL A 1167 -10.46 -13.84 15.41
CA VAL A 1167 -10.03 -14.91 16.34
C VAL A 1167 -10.90 -14.93 17.61
N GLN A 1168 -11.25 -13.77 18.17
CA GLN A 1168 -12.11 -13.67 19.36
C GLN A 1168 -13.50 -14.31 19.19
N ARG A 1169 -14.01 -14.37 17.95
CA ARG A 1169 -15.36 -14.87 17.64
C ARG A 1169 -15.36 -16.10 16.74
N LEU A 1170 -14.20 -16.70 16.57
CA LEU A 1170 -13.98 -17.81 15.65
C LEU A 1170 -14.97 -18.96 15.88
N ASP A 1171 -15.22 -19.34 17.13
CA ASP A 1171 -16.12 -20.45 17.47
C ASP A 1171 -17.56 -20.23 16.95
N ARG A 1172 -18.06 -18.99 16.99
CA ARG A 1172 -19.39 -18.63 16.49
C ARG A 1172 -19.46 -18.55 14.96
N LEU A 1173 -18.36 -18.19 14.31
CA LEU A 1173 -18.26 -18.09 12.84
C LEU A 1173 -18.07 -19.46 12.17
N VAL A 1174 -17.42 -20.40 12.85
CA VAL A 1174 -17.15 -21.76 12.33
C VAL A 1174 -18.43 -22.61 12.26
N GLU A 1175 -19.39 -22.42 13.17
CA GLU A 1175 -20.63 -23.20 13.17
C GLU A 1175 -21.50 -23.00 11.91
N PRO A 1176 -21.79 -21.77 11.45
CA PRO A 1176 -22.48 -21.52 10.17
C PRO A 1176 -21.74 -22.06 8.94
N LEU A 1177 -20.40 -21.96 8.93
CA LEU A 1177 -19.56 -22.50 7.86
C LEU A 1177 -19.66 -24.03 7.81
N ARG A 1178 -19.60 -24.69 8.97
CA ARG A 1178 -19.78 -26.13 9.10
C ARG A 1178 -21.17 -26.58 8.63
N ALA A 1179 -22.23 -25.86 9.01
CA ALA A 1179 -23.59 -26.15 8.58
C ALA A 1179 -23.75 -26.05 7.04
N THR A 1180 -23.16 -25.02 6.43
CA THR A 1180 -23.20 -24.83 4.97
C THR A 1180 -22.49 -25.97 4.23
N CYS A 1181 -21.32 -26.38 4.72
CA CYS A 1181 -20.56 -27.48 4.14
C CYS A 1181 -21.29 -28.83 4.26
N THR A 1182 -21.98 -29.08 5.37
CA THR A 1182 -22.64 -30.36 5.68
C THR A 1182 -24.05 -30.51 5.10
N THR A 1183 -24.72 -29.41 4.74
CA THR A 1183 -26.08 -29.44 4.16
C THR A 1183 -26.12 -30.21 2.83
N ARG A 1184 -27.05 -31.16 2.70
CA ARG A 1184 -27.28 -31.96 1.47
C ARG A 1184 -28.64 -31.61 0.85
N VAL A 1185 -28.67 -31.48 -0.47
CA VAL A 1185 -29.88 -31.23 -1.27
C VAL A 1185 -30.67 -32.54 -1.45
N LYS A 1186 -32.00 -32.46 -1.56
CA LYS A 1186 -32.88 -33.64 -1.76
C LYS A 1186 -32.64 -34.25 -3.15
N ALA A 1187 -32.72 -35.58 -3.26
CA ALA A 1187 -32.43 -36.31 -4.51
C ALA A 1187 -33.40 -36.00 -5.69
N GLY A 1188 -34.55 -35.35 -5.43
CA GLY A 1188 -35.51 -34.93 -6.45
C GLY A 1188 -35.38 -33.49 -6.94
N SER A 1189 -34.34 -32.77 -6.51
CA SER A 1189 -34.08 -31.37 -6.88
C SER A 1189 -33.54 -31.20 -8.30
N VAL A 1190 -33.72 -30.01 -8.88
CA VAL A 1190 -33.23 -29.68 -10.22
C VAL A 1190 -31.70 -29.55 -10.19
N LYS A 1191 -31.02 -29.91 -11.29
CA LYS A 1191 -29.55 -29.83 -11.43
C LYS A 1191 -28.96 -28.48 -10.97
N GLN A 1192 -29.63 -27.37 -11.30
CA GLN A 1192 -29.21 -26.02 -10.92
C GLN A 1192 -29.14 -25.81 -9.39
N GLU A 1193 -29.94 -26.52 -8.61
CA GLU A 1193 -29.95 -26.45 -7.15
C GLU A 1193 -28.75 -27.17 -6.53
N PHE A 1194 -28.30 -28.27 -7.16
CA PHE A 1194 -27.05 -28.93 -6.81
C PHE A 1194 -25.83 -28.06 -7.13
N GLU A 1195 -25.81 -27.43 -8.31
CA GLU A 1195 -24.74 -26.51 -8.73
C GLU A 1195 -24.63 -25.31 -7.77
N LYS A 1196 -25.77 -24.70 -7.38
CA LYS A 1196 -25.80 -23.63 -6.36
C LYS A 1196 -25.21 -24.06 -5.03
N GLN A 1197 -25.58 -25.26 -4.54
CA GLN A 1197 -25.05 -25.74 -3.26
C GLN A 1197 -23.55 -26.05 -3.35
N GLU A 1198 -23.08 -26.59 -4.48
CA GLU A 1198 -21.66 -26.87 -4.69
C GLU A 1198 -20.83 -25.58 -4.73
N GLU A 1199 -21.32 -24.55 -5.41
CA GLU A 1199 -20.70 -23.22 -5.42
C GLU A 1199 -20.65 -22.61 -4.01
N LEU A 1200 -21.74 -22.74 -3.25
CA LEU A 1200 -21.82 -22.24 -1.88
C LEU A 1200 -20.82 -22.96 -0.97
N ARG A 1201 -20.65 -24.27 -1.14
CA ARG A 1201 -19.61 -25.05 -0.44
C ARG A 1201 -18.22 -24.55 -0.81
N ARG A 1202 -17.92 -24.36 -2.11
CA ARG A 1202 -16.60 -23.82 -2.54
C ARG A 1202 -16.32 -22.45 -1.93
N SER A 1203 -17.31 -21.55 -1.92
CA SER A 1203 -17.17 -20.21 -1.35
C SER A 1203 -16.94 -20.24 0.16
N ALA A 1204 -17.71 -21.06 0.90
CA ALA A 1204 -17.47 -21.30 2.32
C ALA A 1204 -16.05 -21.82 2.58
N MET A 1205 -15.57 -22.74 1.73
CA MET A 1205 -14.22 -23.30 1.83
C MET A 1205 -13.10 -22.27 1.54
N ARG A 1206 -13.33 -21.27 0.67
CA ARG A 1206 -12.41 -20.13 0.50
C ARG A 1206 -12.32 -19.29 1.78
N ALA A 1207 -13.46 -19.00 2.41
CA ALA A 1207 -13.49 -18.27 3.67
C ALA A 1207 -12.76 -19.04 4.79
N VAL A 1208 -12.92 -20.37 4.83
CA VAL A 1208 -12.21 -21.26 5.75
C VAL A 1208 -10.70 -21.29 5.48
N ALA A 1209 -10.28 -21.29 4.21
CA ALA A 1209 -8.86 -21.20 3.86
C ALA A 1209 -8.26 -19.84 4.30
N ALA A 1210 -9.00 -18.75 4.14
CA ALA A 1210 -8.59 -17.43 4.61
C ALA A 1210 -8.55 -17.34 6.15
N LEU A 1211 -9.42 -18.05 6.86
CA LEU A 1211 -9.31 -18.17 8.33
C LEU A 1211 -8.08 -18.97 8.75
N LEU A 1212 -7.74 -20.05 8.05
CA LEU A 1212 -6.58 -20.89 8.34
C LEU A 1212 -5.24 -20.20 8.05
N SER A 1213 -5.20 -19.18 7.20
CA SER A 1213 -3.97 -18.41 6.97
C SER A 1213 -3.56 -17.58 8.19
N ILE A 1214 -4.46 -17.35 9.15
CA ILE A 1214 -4.15 -16.69 10.41
C ILE A 1214 -3.39 -17.67 11.32
N SER A 1215 -2.14 -17.37 11.65
CA SER A 1215 -1.25 -18.25 12.41
C SER A 1215 -1.74 -18.62 13.83
N GLU A 1216 -2.67 -17.83 14.40
CA GLU A 1216 -3.31 -18.11 15.69
C GLU A 1216 -4.55 -19.02 15.57
N VAL A 1217 -5.19 -19.08 14.40
CA VAL A 1217 -6.44 -19.82 14.17
C VAL A 1217 -6.22 -21.32 14.09
N GLU A 1218 -5.07 -21.77 13.56
CA GLU A 1218 -4.70 -23.20 13.55
C GLU A 1218 -4.60 -23.81 14.95
N LYS A 1219 -4.40 -22.97 15.98
CA LYS A 1219 -4.26 -23.39 17.38
C LYS A 1219 -5.60 -23.52 18.10
N SER A 1220 -6.71 -23.05 17.52
CA SER A 1220 -8.05 -23.17 18.12
C SER A 1220 -8.62 -24.59 17.98
N PRO A 1221 -9.19 -25.19 19.05
CA PRO A 1221 -9.75 -26.53 19.00
C PRO A 1221 -10.94 -26.66 18.03
N ALA A 1222 -11.84 -25.66 17.96
CA ALA A 1222 -13.03 -25.73 17.10
C ALA A 1222 -12.67 -25.76 15.60
N MET A 1223 -11.61 -25.03 15.23
CA MET A 1223 -11.10 -24.98 13.87
C MET A 1223 -10.24 -26.21 13.53
N ALA A 1224 -9.45 -26.71 14.47
CA ALA A 1224 -8.72 -27.97 14.31
C ALA A 1224 -9.68 -29.15 14.07
N ASP A 1225 -10.78 -29.22 14.81
CA ASP A 1225 -11.83 -30.24 14.61
C ASP A 1225 -12.53 -30.09 13.26
N PHE A 1226 -12.77 -28.85 12.80
CA PHE A 1226 -13.35 -28.60 11.49
C PHE A 1226 -12.40 -28.94 10.34
N ALA A 1227 -11.13 -28.55 10.45
CA ALA A 1227 -10.10 -28.88 9.48
C ALA A 1227 -9.88 -30.40 9.38
N ASN A 1228 -9.96 -31.12 10.50
CA ASN A 1228 -9.93 -32.58 10.52
C ASN A 1228 -11.15 -33.18 9.80
N GLN A 1229 -12.36 -32.66 10.04
CA GLN A 1229 -13.57 -33.10 9.32
C GLN A 1229 -13.46 -32.88 7.81
N ILE A 1230 -12.97 -31.72 7.38
CA ILE A 1230 -12.70 -31.42 5.97
C ILE A 1230 -11.72 -32.42 5.37
N ARG A 1231 -10.62 -32.73 6.08
CA ARG A 1231 -9.57 -33.65 5.62
C ARG A 1231 -10.07 -35.10 5.56
N THR A 1232 -10.96 -35.51 6.46
CA THR A 1232 -11.54 -36.87 6.47
C THR A 1232 -12.57 -37.09 5.37
N ASN A 1233 -13.23 -36.03 4.88
CA ASN A 1233 -14.21 -36.12 3.82
C ASN A 1233 -13.55 -35.91 2.45
N ALA A 1234 -13.42 -36.99 1.66
CA ALA A 1234 -12.72 -36.99 0.37
C ALA A 1234 -13.23 -35.93 -0.63
N GLU A 1235 -14.53 -35.63 -0.62
CA GLU A 1235 -15.16 -34.62 -1.49
C GLU A 1235 -14.81 -33.18 -1.05
N MET A 1236 -14.72 -32.94 0.26
CA MET A 1236 -14.35 -31.62 0.80
C MET A 1236 -12.84 -31.38 0.71
N ALA A 1237 -12.04 -32.41 0.91
CA ALA A 1237 -10.59 -32.35 0.80
C ALA A 1237 -10.13 -32.02 -0.63
N SER A 1238 -10.76 -32.60 -1.65
CA SER A 1238 -10.43 -32.30 -3.05
C SER A 1238 -10.79 -30.85 -3.41
N ILE A 1239 -11.95 -30.37 -2.97
CA ILE A 1239 -12.36 -28.97 -3.13
C ILE A 1239 -11.39 -28.03 -2.41
N PHE A 1240 -11.00 -28.34 -1.18
CA PHE A 1240 -10.05 -27.53 -0.40
C PHE A 1240 -8.67 -27.45 -1.07
N GLN A 1241 -8.15 -28.57 -1.58
CA GLN A 1241 -6.87 -28.61 -2.29
C GLN A 1241 -6.91 -27.82 -3.60
N SER A 1242 -8.02 -27.87 -4.36
CA SER A 1242 -8.16 -27.05 -5.58
C SER A 1242 -8.09 -25.55 -5.28
N ILE A 1243 -8.73 -25.11 -4.19
CA ILE A 1243 -8.74 -23.70 -3.76
C ILE A 1243 -7.36 -23.25 -3.27
N GLN A 1244 -6.64 -24.09 -2.52
CA GLN A 1244 -5.27 -23.77 -2.10
C GLN A 1244 -4.30 -23.70 -3.27
N GLY A 1245 -4.50 -24.51 -4.32
CA GLY A 1245 -3.73 -24.42 -5.57
C GLY A 1245 -3.97 -23.11 -6.33
N ASP A 1246 -5.22 -22.63 -6.38
CA ASP A 1246 -5.58 -21.36 -7.01
C ASP A 1246 -5.12 -20.13 -6.20
N ALA A 1247 -5.00 -20.24 -4.87
CA ALA A 1247 -4.51 -19.14 -4.03
C ALA A 1247 -3.05 -18.77 -4.37
N LEU A 1248 -2.21 -19.75 -4.72
CA LEU A 1248 -0.81 -19.56 -5.13
C LEU A 1248 -0.65 -18.91 -6.51
N SER A 1249 -1.67 -18.98 -7.39
CA SER A 1249 -1.67 -18.27 -8.68
C SER A 1249 -2.28 -16.86 -8.57
N SER A 1250 -3.21 -16.64 -7.63
CA SER A 1250 -3.95 -15.39 -7.46
C SER A 1250 -3.18 -14.22 -6.82
N THR A 1251 -2.01 -14.43 -6.22
CA THR A 1251 -1.17 -13.34 -5.68
C THR A 1251 -0.61 -12.37 -6.73
N VAL A 1252 -0.90 -12.58 -8.03
CA VAL A 1252 -0.47 -11.70 -9.13
C VAL A 1252 -1.63 -10.95 -9.79
N GLU A 1253 -2.89 -11.24 -9.46
CA GLU A 1253 -4.05 -10.55 -10.04
C GLU A 1253 -4.87 -9.84 -8.96
N SER A 1254 -4.49 -8.60 -8.65
CA SER A 1254 -5.45 -7.61 -8.19
C SER A 1254 -6.56 -7.55 -9.25
N MET A 1255 -7.75 -8.05 -8.92
CA MET A 1255 -8.95 -7.86 -9.72
C MET A 1255 -9.24 -6.37 -9.83
N ASP A 1256 -8.67 -5.74 -10.86
CA ASP A 1256 -9.17 -4.50 -11.44
C ASP A 1256 -10.57 -4.80 -11.96
N THR A 1257 -11.58 -4.41 -11.18
CA THR A 1257 -12.95 -4.25 -11.69
C THR A 1257 -13.11 -2.80 -12.10
N SER A 1258 -12.51 -2.46 -13.24
CA SER A 1258 -12.87 -1.29 -14.05
C SER A 1258 -13.80 -1.70 -15.18
#